data_AF-A0A7G9FQZ4-F1
#
_entry.id   AF-A0A7G9FQZ4-F1
#
_cell.length_a   1.000
_cell.length_b   1.000
_cell.length_c   1.000
_cell.angle_alpha   90.00
_cell.angle_beta   90.00
_cell.angle_gamma   90.00
#
_symmetry.space_group_name_H-M   'P 1'
#
loop_
_entity.id
_entity.type
_entity.pdbx_description
1 polymer ?
#
loop_
_entity_poly.entity_id
_entity_poly.type
_entity_poly.pdbx_seq_one_letter_code
_entity_poly.pdbx_strand_id
1 'polypeptide(L)'
;MYQYYRIAAAVPDMRVADTAYNVDQMLQKVEEAKQKGVNLITFPELSVTGYTCGDLFLQQTLLTESKKEAARFVQTTADCDMVVVFGMPLSIANALYNVAVTAYRGHIYGITVKTFLPNYNEFYEKRWFSSARELSTDHIYASELLGSEECDYAIPLGNNLIYHLPDAFCFGAEICEDLWAPIPPSAFMAMSGAELILNLSASNDTIGKREYREKLVKEKSTSLMCTYLYASAGANESTTDLIFSGHCMICEGGKMLAENSRIAENNYLLVADIDIERIQADRLKGKTYQDCAGTYGSAVSMRQILIPVSEAFESDGSLRSVNPHPFTPGDTKRRQKRCMDIFHMQIGGLAKRLSICGGKMVIGVSGGMDSTLSLLVAAQTLKKMGLPATNLTGITMPAFGTTNRTYQNSLTLMQTLGITVKEIPIKDACITHYADIGHDMEIKDITYENVQARERTQVLMDYANKIGAIVVGTGDLSELALGWCTYNADQMSMYGVNASIPKTLVKWMIASVIECNIFPDSTEVLKDIIDTPISPELLPPDEHGNIVQKTEDSVGPYVLHDFFLYYVMRFGYSPEKIFHLAKRAFAGIYDAATILKWMKMFYRRFFAQQFKRSCMPDGVKVGSVCLSPRGDWRMPSDASVQIWMRQLEKLAD
;
A
#
# COMPACT_ATOMS: atom_id res chain seq x y z
N MET A 1 -10.55 -16.06 -8.17
CA MET A 1 -9.24 -15.62 -8.71
C MET A 1 -8.92 -14.24 -8.15
N TYR A 2 -7.74 -14.01 -7.55
CA TYR A 2 -7.43 -12.75 -6.83
C TYR A 2 -6.58 -11.74 -7.63
N GLN A 3 -6.42 -11.96 -8.95
CA GLN A 3 -5.59 -11.15 -9.85
C GLN A 3 -4.16 -10.94 -9.35
N TYR A 4 -3.58 -12.00 -8.77
CA TYR A 4 -2.15 -12.06 -8.50
C TYR A 4 -1.44 -12.70 -9.68
N TYR A 5 -0.31 -12.12 -10.07
CA TYR A 5 0.56 -12.69 -11.10
C TYR A 5 1.99 -12.71 -10.58
N ARG A 6 2.70 -13.79 -10.86
CA ARG A 6 4.09 -13.98 -10.47
C ARG A 6 4.98 -13.52 -11.60
N ILE A 7 5.80 -12.51 -11.33
CA ILE A 7 6.74 -11.97 -12.31
C ILE A 7 8.17 -12.15 -11.83
N ALA A 8 9.11 -12.22 -12.77
CA ALA A 8 10.51 -12.37 -12.46
C ALA A 8 11.44 -11.51 -13.32
N ALA A 9 12.47 -10.95 -12.67
CA ALA A 9 13.64 -10.41 -13.33
C ALA A 9 14.78 -11.43 -13.23
N ALA A 10 15.33 -11.86 -14.35
CA ALA A 10 16.42 -12.81 -14.40
C ALA A 10 17.74 -12.11 -14.74
N VAL A 11 18.80 -12.43 -14.01
CA VAL A 11 20.17 -12.04 -14.36
C VAL A 11 20.96 -13.34 -14.51
N PRO A 12 21.00 -13.93 -15.72
CA PRO A 12 21.77 -15.15 -15.97
C PRO A 12 23.28 -14.88 -15.87
N ASP A 13 24.08 -15.94 -15.69
CA ASP A 13 25.50 -15.83 -16.05
C ASP A 13 25.60 -15.58 -17.56
N MET A 14 26.61 -14.85 -17.98
CA MET A 14 26.80 -14.55 -19.40
C MET A 14 28.29 -14.53 -19.79
N ARG A 15 28.55 -14.58 -21.09
CA ARG A 15 29.86 -14.36 -21.73
C ARG A 15 29.67 -13.46 -22.94
N VAL A 16 30.40 -12.35 -22.98
CA VAL A 16 30.28 -11.35 -24.06
C VAL A 16 30.55 -12.02 -25.40
N ALA A 17 29.61 -11.85 -26.34
CA ALA A 17 29.57 -12.44 -27.69
C ALA A 17 29.36 -13.98 -27.79
N ASP A 18 29.29 -14.74 -26.69
CA ASP A 18 29.03 -16.19 -26.70
C ASP A 18 27.52 -16.47 -26.58
N THR A 19 26.83 -16.30 -27.70
CA THR A 19 25.35 -16.35 -27.78
C THR A 19 24.76 -17.70 -27.36
N ALA A 20 25.44 -18.80 -27.67
CA ALA A 20 24.99 -20.14 -27.30
C ALA A 20 25.04 -20.34 -25.77
N TYR A 21 26.16 -19.98 -25.14
CA TYR A 21 26.28 -20.02 -23.68
C TYR A 21 25.23 -19.13 -23.00
N ASN A 22 25.07 -17.89 -23.48
CA ASN A 22 24.11 -16.95 -22.90
C ASN A 22 22.68 -17.49 -22.96
N VAL A 23 22.26 -18.04 -24.09
CA VAL A 23 20.94 -18.65 -24.24
C VAL A 23 20.78 -19.89 -23.37
N ASP A 24 21.81 -20.72 -23.21
CA ASP A 24 21.75 -21.85 -22.27
C ASP A 24 21.50 -21.39 -20.83
N GLN A 25 22.17 -20.31 -20.40
CA GLN A 25 21.97 -19.73 -19.07
C GLN A 25 20.59 -19.08 -18.93
N MET A 26 20.08 -18.44 -19.99
CA MET A 26 18.71 -17.91 -20.01
C MET A 26 17.68 -19.04 -19.89
N LEU A 27 17.86 -20.16 -20.59
CA LEU A 27 16.97 -21.34 -20.51
C LEU A 27 17.00 -21.97 -19.12
N GLN A 28 18.16 -22.02 -18.47
CA GLN A 28 18.23 -22.44 -17.07
C GLN A 28 17.36 -21.55 -16.16
N LYS A 29 17.38 -20.23 -16.36
CA LYS A 29 16.52 -19.31 -15.59
C LYS A 29 15.04 -19.47 -15.91
N VAL A 30 14.69 -19.80 -17.16
CA VAL A 30 13.32 -20.16 -17.53
C VAL A 30 12.85 -21.40 -16.76
N GLU A 31 13.68 -22.44 -16.66
CA GLU A 31 13.33 -23.66 -15.91
C GLU A 31 13.18 -23.37 -14.39
N GLU A 32 14.08 -22.58 -13.81
CA GLU A 32 13.96 -22.12 -12.41
C GLU A 32 12.67 -21.30 -12.19
N ALA A 33 12.30 -20.46 -13.15
CA ALA A 33 11.09 -19.64 -13.09
C ALA A 33 9.83 -20.49 -13.22
N LYS A 34 9.84 -21.50 -14.11
CA LYS A 34 8.76 -22.48 -14.28
C LYS A 34 8.51 -23.24 -12.98
N GLN A 35 9.56 -23.72 -12.31
CA GLN A 35 9.46 -24.41 -11.01
C GLN A 35 8.86 -23.52 -9.91
N LYS A 36 9.03 -22.20 -10.02
CA LYS A 36 8.44 -21.21 -9.11
C LYS A 36 7.05 -20.72 -9.56
N GLY A 37 6.50 -21.23 -10.67
CA GLY A 37 5.20 -20.80 -11.19
C GLY A 37 5.18 -19.34 -11.66
N VAL A 38 6.27 -18.88 -12.27
CA VAL A 38 6.34 -17.52 -12.84
C VAL A 38 5.48 -17.44 -14.11
N ASN A 39 4.64 -16.41 -14.19
CA ASN A 39 3.79 -16.13 -15.35
C ASN A 39 4.53 -15.28 -16.40
N LEU A 40 5.41 -14.37 -15.99
CA LEU A 40 6.20 -13.52 -16.89
C LEU A 40 7.63 -13.34 -16.39
N ILE A 41 8.61 -13.54 -17.27
CA ILE A 41 10.04 -13.37 -16.99
C ILE A 41 10.68 -12.37 -17.95
N THR A 42 11.50 -11.47 -17.40
CA THR A 42 12.25 -10.46 -18.16
C THR A 42 13.74 -10.61 -17.93
N PHE A 43 14.51 -10.51 -19.01
CA PHE A 43 15.98 -10.55 -19.02
C PHE A 43 16.59 -9.16 -19.24
N PRO A 44 17.91 -8.99 -19.03
CA PRO A 44 18.57 -7.71 -19.26
C PRO A 44 18.57 -7.28 -20.73
N GLU A 45 18.96 -6.03 -20.95
CA GLU A 45 19.22 -5.48 -22.27
C GLU A 45 20.30 -6.30 -23.00
N LEU A 46 20.06 -6.61 -24.29
CA LEU A 46 20.98 -7.38 -25.13
C LEU A 46 21.43 -8.72 -24.51
N SER A 47 20.60 -9.35 -23.69
CA SER A 47 20.89 -10.60 -22.96
C SER A 47 21.41 -11.76 -23.81
N VAL A 48 21.06 -11.83 -25.10
CA VAL A 48 21.54 -12.89 -26.00
C VAL A 48 23.05 -12.73 -26.29
N THR A 49 23.54 -11.50 -26.44
CA THR A 49 24.93 -11.23 -26.83
C THR A 49 25.81 -10.72 -25.69
N GLY A 50 25.20 -10.08 -24.69
CA GLY A 50 25.87 -9.10 -23.85
C GLY A 50 25.79 -7.71 -24.46
N TYR A 51 25.59 -6.71 -23.60
CA TYR A 51 25.50 -5.31 -23.95
C TYR A 51 26.84 -4.73 -24.40
N THR A 52 27.95 -5.21 -23.84
CA THR A 52 29.28 -4.63 -24.03
C THR A 52 30.06 -5.17 -25.25
N CYS A 53 29.38 -5.74 -26.25
CA CYS A 53 30.02 -6.27 -27.46
C CYS A 53 30.72 -5.19 -28.32
N GLY A 54 30.32 -3.92 -28.21
CA GLY A 54 30.90 -2.81 -28.96
C GLY A 54 30.86 -3.02 -30.48
N ASP A 55 31.97 -2.78 -31.18
CA ASP A 55 32.04 -2.93 -32.65
C ASP A 55 31.80 -4.36 -33.14
N LEU A 56 31.78 -5.37 -32.26
CA LEU A 56 31.34 -6.72 -32.62
C LEU A 56 29.87 -6.75 -33.07
N PHE A 57 29.04 -5.79 -32.66
CA PHE A 57 27.66 -5.63 -33.17
C PHE A 57 27.61 -5.41 -34.69
N LEU A 58 28.70 -4.95 -35.31
CA LEU A 58 28.81 -4.77 -36.76
C LEU A 58 29.35 -6.02 -37.49
N GLN A 59 29.64 -7.10 -36.77
CA GLN A 59 30.14 -8.34 -37.33
C GLN A 59 28.99 -9.29 -37.67
N GLN A 60 28.89 -9.69 -38.93
CA GLN A 60 27.82 -10.57 -39.42
C GLN A 60 27.75 -11.90 -38.65
N THR A 61 28.89 -12.43 -38.20
CA THR A 61 28.95 -13.66 -37.40
C THR A 61 28.16 -13.52 -36.09
N LEU A 62 28.34 -12.42 -35.35
CA LEU A 62 27.62 -12.19 -34.10
C LEU A 62 26.12 -12.05 -34.35
N LEU A 63 25.73 -11.29 -35.38
CA LEU A 63 24.32 -11.08 -35.73
C LEU A 63 23.63 -12.39 -36.15
N THR A 64 24.33 -13.22 -36.93
CA THR A 64 23.82 -14.51 -37.41
C THR A 64 23.63 -15.50 -36.27
N GLU A 65 24.63 -15.65 -35.38
CA GLU A 65 24.51 -16.53 -34.22
C GLU A 65 23.50 -15.99 -33.20
N SER A 66 23.43 -14.67 -32.96
CA SER A 66 22.42 -14.06 -32.09
C SER A 66 20.99 -14.39 -32.56
N LYS A 67 20.71 -14.26 -33.85
CA LYS A 67 19.41 -14.61 -34.44
C LYS A 67 19.11 -16.11 -34.28
N LYS A 68 20.07 -16.98 -34.59
CA LYS A 68 19.93 -18.43 -34.46
C LYS A 68 19.65 -18.85 -33.02
N GLU A 69 20.39 -18.32 -32.06
CA GLU A 69 20.23 -18.67 -30.64
C GLU A 69 18.95 -18.06 -30.05
N ALA A 70 18.52 -16.88 -30.49
CA ALA A 70 17.21 -16.33 -30.15
C ALA A 70 16.06 -17.20 -30.67
N ALA A 71 16.16 -17.73 -31.89
CA ALA A 71 15.20 -18.70 -32.43
C ALA A 71 15.15 -19.97 -31.57
N ARG A 72 16.32 -20.50 -31.19
CA ARG A 72 16.42 -21.67 -30.29
C ARG A 72 15.77 -21.39 -28.94
N PHE A 73 15.98 -20.20 -28.36
CA PHE A 73 15.35 -19.81 -27.09
C PHE A 73 13.83 -19.83 -27.19
N VAL A 74 13.26 -19.19 -28.22
CA VAL A 74 11.81 -19.17 -28.45
C VAL A 74 11.24 -20.58 -28.66
N GLN A 75 11.89 -21.41 -29.50
CA GLN A 75 11.44 -22.78 -29.74
C GLN A 75 11.51 -23.66 -28.49
N THR A 76 12.57 -23.55 -27.70
CA THR A 76 12.75 -24.35 -26.48
C THR A 76 11.74 -23.96 -25.39
N THR A 77 11.21 -22.73 -25.44
CA THR A 77 10.17 -22.24 -24.52
C THR A 77 8.75 -22.48 -25.02
N ALA A 78 8.55 -23.27 -26.09
CA ALA A 78 7.24 -23.53 -26.69
C ALA A 78 6.24 -24.20 -25.73
N ASP A 79 6.71 -25.11 -24.88
CA ASP A 79 5.88 -25.82 -23.90
C ASP A 79 5.75 -25.07 -22.56
N CYS A 80 6.30 -23.86 -22.46
CA CYS A 80 6.23 -23.06 -21.24
C CYS A 80 5.01 -22.14 -21.27
N ASP A 81 4.18 -22.25 -20.22
CA ASP A 81 3.05 -21.35 -20.00
C ASP A 81 3.48 -20.04 -19.32
N MET A 82 4.48 -19.38 -19.91
CA MET A 82 5.13 -18.20 -19.36
C MET A 82 5.50 -17.24 -20.49
N VAL A 83 5.19 -15.95 -20.30
CA VAL A 83 5.64 -14.89 -21.21
C VAL A 83 7.13 -14.64 -20.96
N VAL A 84 7.94 -14.69 -22.02
CA VAL A 84 9.38 -14.43 -21.97
C VAL A 84 9.70 -13.13 -22.72
N VAL A 85 10.43 -12.23 -22.06
CA VAL A 85 10.87 -10.95 -22.66
C VAL A 85 12.37 -10.81 -22.54
N PHE A 86 13.08 -10.75 -23.68
CA PHE A 86 14.54 -10.79 -23.70
C PHE A 86 15.15 -9.83 -24.72
N GLY A 87 16.39 -9.38 -24.46
CA GLY A 87 17.09 -8.43 -25.30
C GLY A 87 18.03 -9.08 -26.33
N MET A 88 18.08 -8.53 -27.54
CA MET A 88 19.04 -8.92 -28.58
C MET A 88 19.31 -7.78 -29.58
N PRO A 89 20.45 -7.79 -30.30
CA PRO A 89 20.62 -6.95 -31.47
C PRO A 89 19.88 -7.57 -32.66
N LEU A 90 19.11 -6.75 -33.39
CA LEU A 90 18.35 -7.21 -34.55
C LEU A 90 18.55 -6.27 -35.75
N SER A 91 18.97 -6.84 -36.87
CA SER A 91 19.07 -6.11 -38.13
C SER A 91 17.70 -6.11 -38.81
N ILE A 92 17.20 -4.93 -39.14
CA ILE A 92 15.94 -4.73 -39.87
C ILE A 92 16.26 -3.85 -41.07
N ALA A 93 16.00 -4.36 -42.27
CA ALA A 93 16.45 -3.77 -43.52
C ALA A 93 17.96 -3.46 -43.49
N ASN A 94 18.35 -2.18 -43.51
CA ASN A 94 19.75 -1.72 -43.56
C ASN A 94 20.24 -1.09 -42.25
N ALA A 95 19.52 -1.28 -41.14
CA ALA A 95 19.87 -0.72 -39.84
C ALA A 95 19.88 -1.81 -38.75
N LEU A 96 20.64 -1.55 -37.69
CA LEU A 96 20.72 -2.43 -36.53
C LEU A 96 19.99 -1.77 -35.36
N TYR A 97 19.21 -2.55 -34.63
CA TYR A 97 18.39 -2.07 -33.53
C TYR A 97 18.67 -2.86 -32.25
N ASN A 98 18.61 -2.15 -31.13
CA ASN A 98 18.58 -2.75 -29.80
C ASN A 98 17.11 -3.01 -29.44
N VAL A 99 16.75 -4.29 -29.31
CA VAL A 99 15.35 -4.70 -29.21
C VAL A 99 15.08 -5.59 -28.01
N ALA A 100 13.83 -5.57 -27.55
CA ALA A 100 13.27 -6.52 -26.60
C ALA A 100 12.18 -7.35 -27.30
N VAL A 101 12.41 -8.66 -27.39
CA VAL A 101 11.50 -9.62 -28.02
C VAL A 101 10.53 -10.15 -26.97
N THR A 102 9.23 -10.08 -27.25
CA THR A 102 8.17 -10.66 -26.40
C THR A 102 7.63 -11.92 -27.05
N ALA A 103 7.77 -13.05 -26.37
CA ALA A 103 7.31 -14.35 -26.87
C ALA A 103 6.52 -15.13 -25.82
N TYR A 104 5.66 -16.02 -26.29
CA TYR A 104 4.88 -16.94 -25.46
C TYR A 104 4.57 -18.21 -26.27
N ARG A 105 4.81 -19.37 -25.67
CA ARG A 105 4.63 -20.70 -26.30
C ARG A 105 5.19 -20.81 -27.72
N GLY A 106 6.44 -20.36 -27.91
CA GLY A 106 7.13 -20.48 -29.19
C GLY A 106 6.68 -19.47 -30.26
N HIS A 107 5.73 -18.58 -29.93
CA HIS A 107 5.27 -17.53 -30.80
C HIS A 107 5.80 -16.17 -30.32
N ILE A 108 6.46 -15.42 -31.21
CA ILE A 108 6.86 -14.04 -30.96
C ILE A 108 5.68 -13.12 -31.27
N TYR A 109 5.21 -12.38 -30.27
CA TYR A 109 4.05 -11.49 -30.39
C TYR A 109 4.43 -10.05 -30.74
N GLY A 110 5.65 -9.63 -30.43
CA GLY A 110 6.11 -8.29 -30.77
C GLY A 110 7.56 -8.04 -30.40
N ILE A 111 8.11 -6.99 -31.00
CA ILE A 111 9.50 -6.57 -30.84
C ILE A 111 9.52 -5.10 -30.45
N THR A 112 9.79 -4.82 -29.19
CA THR A 112 9.99 -3.46 -28.71
C THR A 112 11.35 -2.95 -29.17
N VAL A 113 11.41 -1.75 -29.75
CA VAL A 113 12.66 -1.14 -30.22
C VAL A 113 13.05 0.04 -29.32
N LYS A 114 14.33 0.10 -28.91
CA LYS A 114 14.84 1.18 -28.04
C LYS A 114 14.66 2.55 -28.69
N THR A 115 14.12 3.51 -27.94
CA THR A 115 13.82 4.84 -28.50
C THR A 115 14.99 5.79 -28.34
N PHE A 116 15.50 5.91 -27.12
CA PHE A 116 16.56 6.84 -26.79
C PHE A 116 17.89 6.12 -26.66
N LEU A 117 18.81 6.42 -27.58
CA LEU A 117 20.16 5.85 -27.59
C LEU A 117 21.14 6.82 -26.92
N PRO A 118 21.67 6.50 -25.72
CA PRO A 118 22.66 7.33 -25.06
C PRO A 118 23.94 7.36 -25.89
N ASN A 119 24.47 8.57 -26.10
CA ASN A 119 25.70 8.81 -26.87
C ASN A 119 26.52 9.91 -26.22
N TYR A 120 26.75 9.77 -24.91
CA TYR A 120 27.45 10.70 -24.05
C TYR A 120 28.21 9.92 -22.98
N ASN A 121 29.32 10.50 -22.49
CA ASN A 121 30.21 9.88 -21.50
C ASN A 121 30.66 8.46 -21.90
N GLU A 122 30.32 7.44 -21.12
CA GLU A 122 30.66 6.03 -21.34
C GLU A 122 29.80 5.34 -22.41
N PHE A 123 28.73 5.99 -22.88
CA PHE A 123 27.76 5.41 -23.81
C PHE A 123 28.00 5.87 -25.24
N TYR A 124 28.05 4.91 -26.16
CA TYR A 124 28.29 5.14 -27.61
C TYR A 124 27.25 4.43 -28.49
N GLU A 125 26.02 4.20 -27.99
CA GLU A 125 25.08 3.30 -28.66
C GLU A 125 24.71 3.71 -30.09
N LYS A 126 24.69 5.02 -30.39
CA LYS A 126 24.43 5.53 -31.74
C LYS A 126 25.52 5.17 -32.76
N ARG A 127 26.68 4.66 -32.31
CA ARG A 127 27.71 4.11 -33.20
C ARG A 127 27.25 2.82 -33.87
N TRP A 128 26.41 2.02 -33.19
CA TRP A 128 26.03 0.68 -33.64
C TRP A 128 24.54 0.56 -33.94
N PHE A 129 23.69 1.25 -33.17
CA PHE A 129 22.24 1.09 -33.22
C PHE A 129 21.53 2.34 -33.75
N SER A 130 20.38 2.13 -34.38
CA SER A 130 19.41 3.14 -34.80
C SER A 130 18.25 3.25 -33.80
N SER A 131 17.67 4.44 -33.69
CA SER A 131 16.51 4.68 -32.82
C SER A 131 15.24 4.05 -33.40
N ALA A 132 14.28 3.69 -32.55
CA ALA A 132 12.92 3.35 -32.97
C ALA A 132 12.27 4.40 -33.91
N ARG A 133 12.70 5.66 -33.84
CA ARG A 133 12.22 6.75 -34.72
C ARG A 133 12.69 6.61 -36.17
N GLU A 134 13.73 5.82 -36.39
CA GLU A 134 14.35 5.56 -37.70
C GLU A 134 13.86 4.24 -38.30
N LEU A 135 12.84 3.61 -37.72
CA LEU A 135 12.23 2.42 -38.27
C LEU A 135 11.59 2.70 -39.63
N SER A 136 11.92 1.88 -40.61
CA SER A 136 11.37 1.94 -41.97
C SER A 136 10.10 1.10 -42.16
N THR A 137 9.83 0.18 -41.23
CA THR A 137 8.68 -0.73 -41.23
C THR A 137 8.14 -0.85 -39.81
N ASP A 138 6.87 -1.23 -39.68
CA ASP A 138 6.19 -1.48 -38.41
C ASP A 138 6.05 -2.98 -38.09
N HIS A 139 6.55 -3.86 -38.96
CA HIS A 139 6.61 -5.30 -38.77
C HIS A 139 7.78 -5.95 -39.54
N ILE A 140 8.14 -7.17 -39.12
CA ILE A 140 8.95 -8.14 -39.87
C ILE A 140 8.20 -9.47 -39.93
N TYR A 141 8.64 -10.40 -40.77
CA TYR A 141 8.09 -11.74 -40.83
C TYR A 141 8.80 -12.69 -39.85
N ALA A 142 8.06 -13.64 -39.28
CA ALA A 142 8.60 -14.60 -38.33
C ALA A 142 9.71 -15.48 -38.93
N SER A 143 9.63 -15.78 -40.23
CA SER A 143 10.72 -16.43 -40.98
C SER A 143 12.04 -15.66 -40.90
N GLU A 144 11.99 -14.32 -40.79
CA GLU A 144 13.16 -13.46 -40.63
C GLU A 144 13.83 -13.54 -39.26
N LEU A 145 13.24 -14.23 -38.27
CA LEU A 145 13.84 -14.41 -36.94
C LEU A 145 13.94 -15.89 -36.55
N LEU A 146 12.87 -16.67 -36.79
CA LEU A 146 12.77 -18.10 -36.45
C LEU A 146 13.33 -19.04 -37.52
N GLY A 147 13.53 -18.56 -38.76
CA GLY A 147 14.11 -19.35 -39.85
C GLY A 147 13.22 -20.47 -40.40
N SER A 148 11.94 -20.53 -40.03
CA SER A 148 10.96 -21.48 -40.57
C SER A 148 9.93 -20.77 -41.45
N GLU A 149 9.78 -21.22 -42.69
CA GLU A 149 8.76 -20.72 -43.64
C GLU A 149 7.40 -21.42 -43.47
N GLU A 150 7.34 -22.53 -42.72
CA GLU A 150 6.12 -23.36 -42.61
C GLU A 150 4.99 -22.68 -41.83
N CYS A 151 5.31 -21.67 -41.01
CA CYS A 151 4.36 -20.87 -40.23
C CYS A 151 4.82 -19.41 -40.17
N ASP A 152 4.86 -18.74 -41.33
CA ASP A 152 5.26 -17.34 -41.40
C ASP A 152 4.10 -16.38 -41.08
N TYR A 153 4.38 -15.35 -40.30
CA TYR A 153 3.39 -14.37 -39.86
C TYR A 153 4.07 -13.03 -39.54
N ALA A 154 3.32 -11.93 -39.61
CA ALA A 154 3.84 -10.60 -39.32
C ALA A 154 4.00 -10.39 -37.80
N ILE A 155 5.22 -10.06 -37.38
CA ILE A 155 5.57 -9.67 -36.01
C ILE A 155 5.60 -8.14 -35.94
N PRO A 156 4.72 -7.50 -35.16
CA PRO A 156 4.73 -6.05 -34.99
C PRO A 156 6.00 -5.60 -34.24
N LEU A 157 6.60 -4.50 -34.69
CA LEU A 157 7.80 -3.93 -34.07
C LEU A 157 7.70 -2.41 -33.91
N GLY A 158 8.23 -1.87 -32.81
CA GLY A 158 8.21 -0.44 -32.52
C GLY A 158 8.29 -0.14 -31.03
N ASN A 159 8.16 1.12 -30.64
CA ASN A 159 8.10 1.54 -29.23
C ASN A 159 6.66 1.80 -28.73
N ASN A 160 5.67 1.45 -29.54
CA ASN A 160 4.25 1.73 -29.34
C ASN A 160 3.42 0.45 -29.18
N LEU A 161 3.98 -0.58 -28.56
CA LEU A 161 3.33 -1.89 -28.36
C LEU A 161 2.81 -2.02 -26.93
N ILE A 162 1.58 -2.51 -26.79
CA ILE A 162 0.98 -2.91 -25.52
C ILE A 162 0.46 -4.33 -25.69
N TYR A 163 0.83 -5.20 -24.78
CA TYR A 163 0.47 -6.61 -24.81
C TYR A 163 -0.68 -6.84 -23.85
N HIS A 164 -1.82 -7.26 -24.38
CA HIS A 164 -3.02 -7.59 -23.62
C HIS A 164 -3.08 -9.09 -23.35
N LEU A 165 -3.05 -9.46 -22.08
CA LEU A 165 -3.28 -10.82 -21.60
C LEU A 165 -4.76 -10.91 -21.17
N PRO A 166 -5.62 -11.66 -21.92
CA PRO A 166 -7.04 -11.78 -21.61
C PRO A 166 -7.29 -12.23 -20.18
N ASP A 167 -8.29 -11.60 -19.53
CA ASP A 167 -8.68 -11.86 -18.14
C ASP A 167 -7.54 -11.68 -17.10
N ALA A 168 -6.38 -11.20 -17.55
CA ALA A 168 -5.20 -10.99 -16.75
C ALA A 168 -4.85 -9.49 -16.63
N PHE A 169 -3.90 -9.00 -17.41
CA PHE A 169 -3.44 -7.60 -17.38
C PHE A 169 -2.78 -7.18 -18.69
N CYS A 170 -2.62 -5.88 -18.90
CA CYS A 170 -1.82 -5.33 -19.99
C CYS A 170 -0.40 -5.01 -19.52
N PHE A 171 0.59 -5.23 -20.39
CA PHE A 171 1.95 -4.79 -20.12
C PHE A 171 2.61 -4.14 -21.33
N GLY A 172 3.65 -3.36 -21.07
CA GLY A 172 4.54 -2.77 -22.06
C GLY A 172 6.00 -3.01 -21.69
N ALA A 173 6.89 -2.83 -22.66
CA ALA A 173 8.33 -2.91 -22.43
C ALA A 173 9.00 -1.65 -22.98
N GLU A 174 10.02 -1.17 -22.27
CA GLU A 174 10.96 -0.15 -22.72
C GLU A 174 12.39 -0.58 -22.39
N ILE A 175 13.40 0.08 -22.95
CA ILE A 175 14.78 -0.39 -22.85
C ILE A 175 15.67 0.70 -22.25
N CYS A 176 16.24 0.40 -21.09
CA CYS A 176 17.29 1.16 -20.44
C CYS A 176 17.00 2.66 -20.45
N GLU A 177 17.83 3.46 -21.13
CA GLU A 177 17.76 4.93 -21.27
C GLU A 177 16.36 5.49 -21.54
N ASP A 178 15.45 4.71 -22.14
CA ASP A 178 14.05 5.07 -22.27
C ASP A 178 13.41 5.53 -20.94
N LEU A 179 13.76 4.89 -19.82
CA LEU A 179 13.32 5.24 -18.46
C LEU A 179 13.78 6.64 -18.01
N TRP A 180 14.97 7.06 -18.45
CA TRP A 180 15.59 8.33 -18.06
C TRP A 180 15.07 9.52 -18.87
N ALA A 181 14.37 9.25 -19.98
CA ALA A 181 13.80 10.30 -20.80
C ALA A 181 12.78 11.16 -20.00
N PRO A 182 12.73 12.49 -20.24
CA PRO A 182 11.73 13.36 -19.62
C PRO A 182 10.29 12.90 -19.89
N ILE A 183 10.03 12.37 -21.08
CA ILE A 183 8.78 11.72 -21.47
C ILE A 183 9.14 10.32 -21.98
N PRO A 184 9.08 9.29 -21.12
CA PRO A 184 9.44 7.93 -21.49
C PRO A 184 8.33 7.26 -22.32
N PRO A 185 8.63 6.26 -23.17
CA PRO A 185 7.62 5.45 -23.86
C PRO A 185 6.59 4.84 -22.91
N SER A 186 7.04 4.40 -21.72
CA SER A 186 6.18 3.85 -20.67
C SER A 186 5.05 4.79 -20.22
N ALA A 187 5.20 6.12 -20.37
CA ALA A 187 4.13 7.06 -20.08
C ALA A 187 2.91 6.83 -20.99
N PHE A 188 3.15 6.66 -22.29
CA PHE A 188 2.10 6.40 -23.27
C PHE A 188 1.53 4.98 -23.14
N MET A 189 2.38 4.00 -22.82
CA MET A 189 1.94 2.62 -22.53
C MET A 189 0.99 2.58 -21.34
N ALA A 190 1.37 3.23 -20.23
CA ALA A 190 0.54 3.28 -19.03
C ALA A 190 -0.80 3.96 -19.34
N MET A 191 -0.80 5.18 -19.90
CA MET A 191 -2.02 5.90 -20.28
C MET A 191 -2.94 5.10 -21.22
N SER A 192 -2.37 4.20 -22.01
CA SER A 192 -3.10 3.35 -22.95
C SER A 192 -3.43 1.95 -22.42
N GLY A 193 -3.25 1.73 -21.11
CA GLY A 193 -3.75 0.56 -20.40
C GLY A 193 -2.70 -0.22 -19.61
N ALA A 194 -1.41 -0.19 -19.98
CA ALA A 194 -0.41 -1.08 -19.40
C ALA A 194 -0.31 -0.94 -17.87
N GLU A 195 -0.68 -1.98 -17.13
CA GLU A 195 -0.55 -2.05 -15.66
C GLU A 195 0.84 -2.52 -15.21
N LEU A 196 1.60 -3.18 -16.09
CA LEU A 196 2.99 -3.57 -15.88
C LEU A 196 3.90 -2.94 -16.96
N ILE A 197 5.00 -2.34 -16.53
CA ILE A 197 6.07 -1.88 -17.42
C ILE A 197 7.33 -2.69 -17.13
N LEU A 198 7.94 -3.23 -18.18
CA LEU A 198 9.20 -3.93 -18.15
C LEU A 198 10.30 -2.99 -18.64
N ASN A 199 11.41 -2.92 -17.91
CA ASN A 199 12.61 -2.23 -18.34
C ASN A 199 13.77 -3.21 -18.40
N LEU A 200 14.21 -3.49 -19.62
CA LEU A 200 15.41 -4.26 -19.89
C LEU A 200 16.57 -3.29 -19.89
N SER A 201 17.54 -3.48 -19.00
CA SER A 201 18.63 -2.54 -18.78
C SER A 201 19.99 -3.19 -18.87
N ALA A 202 20.98 -2.41 -19.30
CA ALA A 202 22.39 -2.61 -19.03
C ALA A 202 22.95 -1.30 -18.47
N SER A 203 22.57 -1.00 -17.21
CA SER A 203 23.06 0.20 -16.54
C SER A 203 24.32 -0.15 -15.76
N ASN A 204 25.46 0.37 -16.22
CA ASN A 204 26.72 0.28 -15.47
C ASN A 204 26.55 0.85 -14.06
N ASP A 205 27.37 0.40 -13.13
CA ASP A 205 27.36 0.86 -11.74
C ASP A 205 28.47 1.87 -11.46
N THR A 206 28.14 2.85 -10.64
CA THR A 206 29.04 3.87 -10.09
C THR A 206 28.58 4.23 -8.68
N ILE A 207 29.44 4.91 -7.90
CA ILE A 207 29.10 5.29 -6.52
C ILE A 207 27.80 6.11 -6.51
N GLY A 208 26.79 5.65 -5.75
CA GLY A 208 25.49 6.31 -5.60
C GLY A 208 24.47 6.05 -6.71
N LYS A 209 24.84 5.34 -7.78
CA LYS A 209 23.95 5.09 -8.93
C LYS A 209 22.83 4.09 -8.59
N ARG A 210 23.08 3.17 -7.66
CA ARG A 210 22.07 2.26 -7.13
C ARG A 210 20.90 3.01 -6.49
N GLU A 211 21.16 3.92 -5.55
CA GLU A 211 20.14 4.74 -4.89
C GLU A 211 19.44 5.68 -5.87
N TYR A 212 20.15 6.16 -6.89
CA TYR A 212 19.57 6.95 -7.97
C TYR A 212 18.56 6.13 -8.80
N ARG A 213 18.94 4.92 -9.23
CA ARG A 213 18.04 3.98 -9.93
C ARG A 213 16.83 3.61 -9.09
N GLU A 214 17.01 3.33 -7.80
CA GLU A 214 15.90 3.06 -6.89
C GLU A 214 14.88 4.21 -6.85
N LYS A 215 15.36 5.46 -6.73
CA LYS A 215 14.48 6.64 -6.72
C LYS A 215 13.71 6.76 -8.02
N LEU A 216 14.38 6.58 -9.15
CA LEU A 216 13.79 6.71 -10.48
C LEU A 216 12.72 5.63 -10.73
N VAL A 217 13.02 4.36 -10.45
CA VAL A 217 12.07 3.26 -10.65
C VAL A 217 10.87 3.36 -9.71
N LYS A 218 11.09 3.73 -8.43
CA LYS A 218 9.99 3.99 -7.47
C LYS A 218 9.12 5.16 -7.92
N GLU A 219 9.74 6.24 -8.43
CA GLU A 219 9.02 7.39 -8.96
C GLU A 219 8.15 7.01 -10.16
N LYS A 220 8.70 6.32 -11.17
CA LYS A 220 7.92 5.89 -12.34
C LYS A 220 6.77 4.96 -12.00
N SER A 221 7.00 3.98 -11.12
CA SER A 221 5.91 3.11 -10.64
C SER A 221 4.79 3.92 -9.96
N THR A 222 5.14 5.01 -9.27
CA THR A 222 4.16 5.92 -8.64
C THR A 222 3.46 6.81 -9.66
N SER A 223 4.20 7.54 -10.49
CA SER A 223 3.67 8.56 -11.39
C SER A 223 2.86 7.96 -12.54
N LEU A 224 3.26 6.78 -13.03
CA LEU A 224 2.53 6.03 -14.04
C LEU A 224 1.39 5.16 -13.48
N MET A 225 1.24 5.10 -12.15
CA MET A 225 0.29 4.21 -11.46
C MET A 225 0.35 2.79 -12.04
N CYS A 226 1.53 2.16 -11.98
CA CYS A 226 1.78 0.83 -12.54
C CYS A 226 2.72 0.01 -11.65
N THR A 227 2.80 -1.28 -11.98
CA THR A 227 3.95 -2.11 -11.59
C THR A 227 5.10 -1.84 -12.56
N TYR A 228 6.31 -1.74 -12.04
CA TYR A 228 7.51 -1.51 -12.82
C TYR A 228 8.56 -2.57 -12.46
N LEU A 229 8.94 -3.40 -13.43
CA LEU A 229 9.98 -4.43 -13.33
C LEU A 229 11.23 -3.93 -14.04
N TYR A 230 12.30 -3.73 -13.29
CA TYR A 230 13.60 -3.31 -13.80
C TYR A 230 14.59 -4.47 -13.72
N ALA A 231 15.20 -4.86 -14.85
CA ALA A 231 16.19 -5.94 -14.93
C ALA A 231 17.49 -5.44 -15.57
N SER A 232 18.54 -5.27 -14.79
CA SER A 232 19.85 -4.81 -15.30
C SER A 232 20.84 -5.94 -15.52
N ALA A 233 21.72 -5.78 -16.51
CA ALA A 233 22.86 -6.65 -16.76
C ALA A 233 23.75 -6.79 -15.51
N GLY A 234 24.35 -7.97 -15.37
CA GLY A 234 25.15 -8.37 -14.22
C GLY A 234 26.66 -8.25 -14.45
N ALA A 235 27.44 -8.67 -13.45
CA ALA A 235 28.90 -8.51 -13.40
C ALA A 235 29.70 -9.31 -14.46
N ASN A 236 29.04 -10.07 -15.34
CA ASN A 236 29.71 -10.80 -16.42
C ASN A 236 29.84 -10.03 -17.74
N GLU A 237 29.34 -8.79 -17.80
CA GLU A 237 29.65 -7.87 -18.89
C GLU A 237 31.15 -7.52 -18.93
N SER A 238 31.62 -7.01 -20.07
CA SER A 238 33.01 -6.61 -20.25
C SER A 238 33.40 -5.51 -19.27
N THR A 239 34.50 -5.75 -18.55
CA THR A 239 35.07 -4.80 -17.61
C THR A 239 36.22 -3.99 -18.21
N THR A 240 36.25 -3.81 -19.53
CA THR A 240 37.24 -2.95 -20.19
C THR A 240 37.24 -1.57 -19.55
N ASP A 241 36.05 -0.98 -19.33
CA ASP A 241 35.91 0.36 -18.74
C ASP A 241 34.79 0.47 -17.68
N LEU A 242 33.92 -0.54 -17.56
CA LEU A 242 32.68 -0.46 -16.78
C LEU A 242 32.47 -1.69 -15.88
N ILE A 243 31.60 -1.56 -14.89
CA ILE A 243 31.07 -2.70 -14.14
C ILE A 243 29.55 -2.62 -14.15
N PHE A 244 28.88 -3.76 -14.02
CA PHE A 244 27.43 -3.85 -13.96
C PHE A 244 27.06 -4.67 -12.74
N SER A 245 26.11 -4.19 -11.94
CA SER A 245 25.84 -4.81 -10.64
C SER A 245 24.76 -5.88 -10.64
N GLY A 246 24.06 -6.07 -11.76
CA GLY A 246 22.90 -6.94 -11.82
C GLY A 246 21.82 -6.39 -10.90
N HIS A 247 21.52 -5.09 -10.93
CA HIS A 247 20.48 -4.51 -10.08
C HIS A 247 19.11 -4.84 -10.67
N CYS A 248 18.28 -5.55 -9.92
CA CYS A 248 16.88 -5.80 -10.28
C CYS A 248 15.94 -5.25 -9.21
N MET A 249 14.81 -4.71 -9.64
CA MET A 249 13.79 -4.14 -8.77
C MET A 249 12.40 -4.45 -9.31
N ILE A 250 11.47 -4.75 -8.41
CA ILE A 250 10.04 -4.84 -8.70
C ILE A 250 9.33 -3.83 -7.80
N CYS A 251 8.77 -2.78 -8.41
CA CYS A 251 8.02 -1.73 -7.72
C CYS A 251 6.54 -1.76 -8.12
N GLU A 252 5.63 -1.53 -7.19
CA GLU A 252 4.18 -1.51 -7.41
C GLU A 252 3.57 -0.27 -6.77
N GLY A 253 3.08 0.68 -7.60
CA GLY A 253 2.56 1.97 -7.14
C GLY A 253 3.50 2.70 -6.17
N GLY A 254 4.81 2.66 -6.45
CA GLY A 254 5.85 3.29 -5.62
C GLY A 254 6.35 2.46 -4.43
N LYS A 255 5.76 1.29 -4.15
CA LYS A 255 6.24 0.38 -3.11
C LYS A 255 7.23 -0.62 -3.73
N MET A 256 8.44 -0.72 -3.17
CA MET A 256 9.35 -1.82 -3.50
C MET A 256 8.78 -3.15 -2.99
N LEU A 257 8.55 -4.10 -3.89
CA LEU A 257 8.12 -5.46 -3.56
C LEU A 257 9.32 -6.38 -3.39
N ALA A 258 10.28 -6.28 -4.30
CA ALA A 258 11.50 -7.09 -4.28
C ALA A 258 12.67 -6.30 -4.88
N GLU A 259 13.86 -6.52 -4.33
CA GLU A 259 15.13 -5.97 -4.80
C GLU A 259 16.24 -6.97 -4.45
N ASN A 260 17.21 -7.18 -5.35
CA ASN A 260 18.36 -8.03 -5.02
C ASN A 260 19.29 -7.31 -4.03
N SER A 261 19.87 -7.99 -3.04
CA SER A 261 20.62 -7.29 -1.98
C SER A 261 22.11 -7.04 -2.29
N ARG A 262 22.70 -7.81 -3.23
CA ARG A 262 24.14 -7.77 -3.48
C ARG A 262 24.47 -6.86 -4.66
N ILE A 263 25.73 -6.45 -4.73
CA ILE A 263 26.31 -5.72 -5.86
C ILE A 263 27.20 -6.70 -6.63
N ALA A 264 27.31 -6.52 -7.93
CA ALA A 264 28.07 -7.40 -8.83
C ALA A 264 27.55 -8.85 -8.78
N GLU A 265 26.23 -8.99 -8.82
CA GLU A 265 25.55 -10.28 -8.72
C GLU A 265 25.16 -10.79 -10.13
N ASN A 266 25.24 -12.10 -10.31
CA ASN A 266 24.80 -12.84 -11.50
C ASN A 266 24.08 -14.12 -11.06
N ASN A 267 23.58 -14.88 -12.03
CA ASN A 267 22.98 -16.20 -11.85
C ASN A 267 21.82 -16.24 -10.84
N TYR A 268 20.94 -15.25 -10.87
CA TYR A 268 19.83 -15.18 -9.93
C TYR A 268 18.51 -14.81 -10.61
N LEU A 269 17.42 -15.08 -9.88
CA LEU A 269 16.06 -14.79 -10.28
C LEU A 269 15.36 -14.02 -9.15
N LEU A 270 15.02 -12.76 -9.39
CA LEU A 270 14.23 -11.95 -8.47
C LEU A 270 12.75 -12.14 -8.80
N VAL A 271 12.00 -12.73 -7.87
CA VAL A 271 10.59 -13.10 -8.10
C VAL A 271 9.69 -12.38 -7.09
N ALA A 272 8.55 -11.89 -7.56
CA ALA A 272 7.50 -11.35 -6.69
C ALA A 272 6.10 -11.58 -7.27
N ASP A 273 5.11 -11.62 -6.39
CA ASP A 273 3.70 -11.59 -6.78
C ASP A 273 3.14 -10.17 -6.74
N ILE A 274 2.63 -9.72 -7.88
CA ILE A 274 2.05 -8.39 -8.10
C ILE A 274 0.53 -8.45 -8.02
N ASP A 275 -0.09 -7.36 -7.55
CA ASP A 275 -1.53 -7.23 -7.35
C ASP A 275 -2.12 -6.27 -8.39
N ILE A 276 -2.67 -6.79 -9.47
CA ILE A 276 -3.19 -5.94 -10.56
C ILE A 276 -4.45 -5.18 -10.12
N GLU A 277 -5.30 -5.81 -9.30
CA GLU A 277 -6.48 -5.16 -8.73
C GLU A 277 -6.10 -3.92 -7.89
N ARG A 278 -4.93 -3.93 -7.24
CA ARG A 278 -4.39 -2.74 -6.55
C ARG A 278 -4.18 -1.58 -7.52
N ILE A 279 -3.52 -1.84 -8.66
CA ILE A 279 -3.22 -0.84 -9.68
C ILE A 279 -4.52 -0.30 -10.28
N GLN A 280 -5.46 -1.20 -10.60
CA GLN A 280 -6.79 -0.84 -11.09
C GLN A 280 -7.55 0.02 -10.07
N ALA A 281 -7.48 -0.30 -8.78
CA ALA A 281 -8.12 0.49 -7.72
C ALA A 281 -7.54 1.90 -7.58
N ASP A 282 -6.21 2.04 -7.65
CA ASP A 282 -5.56 3.36 -7.63
C ASP A 282 -5.94 4.19 -8.87
N ARG A 283 -5.97 3.58 -10.07
CA ARG A 283 -6.41 4.24 -11.32
C ARG A 283 -7.90 4.61 -11.32
N LEU A 284 -8.75 3.78 -10.71
CA LEU A 284 -10.19 4.05 -10.59
C LEU A 284 -10.46 5.29 -9.74
N LYS A 285 -9.68 5.49 -8.66
CA LYS A 285 -9.78 6.63 -7.74
C LYS A 285 -9.09 7.88 -8.27
N GLY A 286 -7.92 7.73 -8.89
CA GLY A 286 -7.12 8.83 -9.43
C GLY A 286 -7.72 9.41 -10.72
N LYS A 287 -8.69 10.32 -10.62
CA LYS A 287 -9.33 10.91 -11.81
C LYS A 287 -8.37 11.68 -12.70
N THR A 288 -7.34 12.29 -12.12
CA THR A 288 -6.25 12.93 -12.87
C THR A 288 -5.50 11.98 -13.80
N TYR A 289 -5.42 10.69 -13.48
CA TYR A 289 -4.87 9.68 -14.39
C TYR A 289 -5.73 9.55 -15.66
N GLN A 290 -7.06 9.48 -15.49
CA GLN A 290 -8.00 9.40 -16.61
C GLN A 290 -8.05 10.70 -17.41
N ASP A 291 -7.97 11.86 -16.73
CA ASP A 291 -7.88 13.16 -17.41
C ASP A 291 -6.61 13.25 -18.27
N CYS A 292 -5.48 12.78 -17.74
CA CYS A 292 -4.21 12.72 -18.47
C CYS A 292 -4.30 11.77 -19.67
N ALA A 293 -4.84 10.57 -19.48
CA ALA A 293 -5.04 9.60 -20.56
C ALA A 293 -5.99 10.14 -21.64
N GLY A 294 -7.07 10.83 -21.27
CA GLY A 294 -7.98 11.47 -22.24
C GLY A 294 -7.35 12.65 -22.98
N THR A 295 -6.45 13.40 -22.33
CA THR A 295 -5.78 14.57 -22.92
C THR A 295 -4.62 14.18 -23.83
N TYR A 296 -3.79 13.21 -23.43
CA TYR A 296 -2.52 12.90 -24.08
C TYR A 296 -2.43 11.47 -24.62
N GLY A 297 -3.39 10.59 -24.32
CA GLY A 297 -3.35 9.18 -24.74
C GLY A 297 -3.38 8.99 -26.25
N SER A 298 -3.91 9.95 -27.01
CA SER A 298 -3.90 9.94 -28.48
C SER A 298 -2.65 10.57 -29.11
N ALA A 299 -1.72 11.09 -28.30
CA ALA A 299 -0.49 11.71 -28.80
C ALA A 299 0.43 10.69 -29.50
N VAL A 300 0.34 9.41 -29.12
CA VAL A 300 1.02 8.30 -29.76
C VAL A 300 0.00 7.19 -30.00
N SER A 301 -0.11 6.72 -31.25
CA SER A 301 -0.97 5.57 -31.56
C SER A 301 -0.35 4.29 -31.02
N MET A 302 -0.91 3.76 -29.93
CA MET A 302 -0.48 2.49 -29.32
C MET A 302 -1.19 1.31 -29.96
N ARG A 303 -0.44 0.28 -30.33
CA ARG A 303 -0.96 -0.98 -30.88
C ARG A 303 -1.19 -1.99 -29.77
N GLN A 304 -2.41 -2.50 -29.70
CA GLN A 304 -2.82 -3.53 -28.75
C GLN A 304 -2.58 -4.91 -29.37
N ILE A 305 -1.72 -5.70 -28.73
CA ILE A 305 -1.31 -7.03 -29.17
C ILE A 305 -1.89 -8.05 -28.22
N LEU A 306 -2.76 -8.92 -28.72
CA LEU A 306 -3.37 -9.98 -27.92
C LEU A 306 -2.39 -11.15 -27.76
N ILE A 307 -2.09 -11.53 -26.52
CA ILE A 307 -1.37 -12.79 -26.24
C ILE A 307 -2.38 -13.76 -25.59
N PRO A 308 -2.75 -14.86 -26.27
CA PRO A 308 -3.73 -15.83 -25.78
C PRO A 308 -3.13 -16.73 -24.70
N VAL A 309 -2.95 -16.16 -23.50
CA VAL A 309 -2.50 -16.91 -22.32
C VAL A 309 -3.55 -17.93 -21.88
N SER A 310 -3.11 -18.96 -21.15
CA SER A 310 -4.01 -19.99 -20.62
C SER A 310 -4.92 -19.44 -19.50
N GLU A 311 -6.02 -20.12 -19.24
CA GLU A 311 -6.87 -19.82 -18.07
C GLU A 311 -6.14 -20.01 -16.72
N ALA A 312 -5.05 -20.80 -16.70
CA ALA A 312 -4.24 -21.06 -15.52
C ALA A 312 -3.14 -20.01 -15.28
N PHE A 313 -3.13 -18.92 -16.07
CA PHE A 313 -2.14 -17.85 -16.01
C PHE A 313 -2.35 -16.95 -14.78
N GLU A 314 -2.26 -17.52 -13.58
CA GLU A 314 -2.42 -16.81 -12.31
C GLU A 314 -1.38 -17.24 -11.27
N SER A 315 -1.32 -16.52 -10.16
CA SER A 315 -0.51 -16.84 -9.00
C SER A 315 -1.37 -16.96 -7.73
N ASP A 316 -0.94 -17.82 -6.81
CA ASP A 316 -1.52 -17.94 -5.47
C ASP A 316 -1.16 -16.74 -4.56
N GLY A 317 -0.32 -15.83 -5.05
CA GLY A 317 0.14 -14.65 -4.34
C GLY A 317 1.11 -14.96 -3.19
N SER A 318 1.60 -16.20 -3.03
CA SER A 318 2.39 -16.66 -1.87
C SER A 318 3.70 -15.90 -1.66
N LEU A 319 4.30 -15.33 -2.70
CA LEU A 319 5.52 -14.50 -2.64
C LEU A 319 5.24 -13.02 -2.34
N ARG A 320 3.97 -12.65 -2.11
CA ARG A 320 3.60 -11.31 -1.64
C ARG A 320 3.60 -11.23 -0.12
N SER A 321 4.34 -10.27 0.44
CA SER A 321 4.24 -9.96 1.87
C SER A 321 2.94 -9.22 2.20
N VAL A 322 2.16 -9.76 3.15
CA VAL A 322 0.93 -9.16 3.68
C VAL A 322 1.18 -8.70 5.11
N ASN A 323 1.10 -7.39 5.36
CA ASN A 323 1.31 -6.83 6.69
C ASN A 323 0.01 -6.93 7.52
N PRO A 324 0.00 -7.64 8.67
CA PRO A 324 -1.18 -7.70 9.55
C PRO A 324 -1.59 -6.35 10.15
N HIS A 325 -0.69 -5.37 10.14
CA HIS A 325 -0.94 -4.04 10.67
C HIS A 325 -0.73 -2.96 9.59
N PRO A 326 -1.66 -2.82 8.62
CA PRO A 326 -1.45 -1.96 7.45
C PRO A 326 -1.33 -0.46 7.76
N PHE A 327 -1.80 -0.02 8.94
CA PHE A 327 -1.66 1.35 9.41
C PHE A 327 -0.35 1.64 10.14
N THR A 328 0.41 0.62 10.56
CA THR A 328 1.66 0.77 11.32
C THR A 328 2.85 0.26 10.51
N PRO A 329 3.94 1.06 10.34
CA PRO A 329 5.17 0.55 9.76
C PRO A 329 5.80 -0.56 10.62
N GLY A 330 6.37 -1.59 9.97
CA GLY A 330 7.03 -2.69 10.68
C GLY A 330 8.42 -2.36 11.25
N ASP A 331 9.15 -1.41 10.66
CA ASP A 331 10.47 -0.98 11.14
C ASP A 331 10.35 0.01 12.31
N THR A 332 11.05 -0.25 13.43
CA THR A 332 10.96 0.53 14.67
C THR A 332 11.27 2.01 14.47
N LYS A 333 12.37 2.35 13.77
CA LYS A 333 12.78 3.75 13.55
C LYS A 333 11.77 4.49 12.67
N ARG A 334 11.33 3.86 11.57
CA ARG A 334 10.29 4.41 10.69
C ARG A 334 8.95 4.54 11.40
N ARG A 335 8.59 3.59 12.28
CA ARG A 335 7.37 3.61 13.09
C ARG A 335 7.37 4.78 14.05
N GLN A 336 8.44 4.95 14.84
CA GLN A 336 8.58 6.05 15.79
C GLN A 336 8.47 7.40 15.07
N LYS A 337 9.25 7.59 13.99
CA LYS A 337 9.19 8.82 13.17
C LYS A 337 7.76 9.09 12.67
N ARG A 338 7.10 8.09 12.08
CA ARG A 338 5.73 8.24 11.55
C ARG A 338 4.73 8.57 12.66
N CYS A 339 4.82 7.93 13.81
CA CYS A 339 3.94 8.21 14.94
C CYS A 339 4.10 9.67 15.43
N MET A 340 5.34 10.16 15.50
CA MET A 340 5.61 11.55 15.87
C MET A 340 5.17 12.54 14.79
N ASP A 341 5.32 12.22 13.50
CA ASP A 341 4.79 13.04 12.41
C ASP A 341 3.26 13.18 12.53
N ILE A 342 2.57 12.07 12.78
CA ILE A 342 1.11 12.04 12.99
C ILE A 342 0.71 12.84 14.23
N PHE A 343 1.42 12.68 15.35
CA PHE A 343 1.19 13.46 16.58
C PHE A 343 1.32 14.96 16.32
N HIS A 344 2.34 15.39 15.58
CA HIS A 344 2.51 16.80 15.18
C HIS A 344 1.43 17.30 14.22
N MET A 345 0.89 16.45 13.34
CA MET A 345 -0.25 16.80 12.49
C MET A 345 -1.53 16.99 13.31
N GLN A 346 -1.80 16.14 14.30
CA GLN A 346 -2.92 16.32 15.23
C GLN A 346 -2.80 17.66 15.98
N ILE A 347 -1.60 17.98 16.49
CA ILE A 347 -1.31 19.26 17.14
C ILE A 347 -1.55 20.44 16.19
N GLY A 348 -1.10 20.36 14.93
CA GLY A 348 -1.33 21.40 13.93
C GLY A 348 -2.81 21.64 13.65
N GLY A 349 -3.59 20.56 13.50
CA GLY A 349 -5.04 20.63 13.29
C GLY A 349 -5.78 21.26 14.47
N LEU A 350 -5.49 20.80 15.69
CA LEU A 350 -6.09 21.33 16.91
C LEU A 350 -5.69 22.79 17.15
N ALA A 351 -4.42 23.16 16.93
CA ALA A 351 -3.94 24.53 17.07
C ALA A 351 -4.72 25.49 16.17
N LYS A 352 -4.99 25.09 14.91
CA LYS A 352 -5.76 25.92 13.98
C LYS A 352 -7.22 26.08 14.41
N ARG A 353 -7.84 25.05 14.96
CA ARG A 353 -9.19 25.16 15.55
C ARG A 353 -9.17 26.10 16.77
N LEU A 354 -8.20 25.94 17.64
CA LEU A 354 -8.12 26.70 18.88
C LEU A 354 -7.85 28.20 18.64
N SER A 355 -7.11 28.55 17.58
CA SER A 355 -6.81 29.95 17.22
C SER A 355 -8.05 30.79 16.89
N ILE A 356 -9.20 30.16 16.59
CA ILE A 356 -10.46 30.84 16.30
C ILE A 356 -11.53 30.64 17.39
N CYS A 357 -11.31 29.71 18.33
CA CYS A 357 -12.31 29.31 19.34
C CYS A 357 -11.99 29.76 20.77
N GLY A 358 -11.00 30.63 20.99
CA GLY A 358 -10.79 31.27 22.30
C GLY A 358 -9.81 30.57 23.25
N GLY A 359 -8.94 29.67 22.75
CA GLY A 359 -7.75 29.27 23.50
C GLY A 359 -7.94 28.25 24.64
N LYS A 360 -9.19 27.86 24.96
CA LYS A 360 -9.52 26.93 26.06
C LYS A 360 -10.18 25.65 25.56
N MET A 361 -9.91 24.54 26.27
CA MET A 361 -10.37 23.20 25.89
C MET A 361 -10.87 22.41 27.11
N VAL A 362 -11.86 21.56 26.88
CA VAL A 362 -12.38 20.57 27.85
C VAL A 362 -12.26 19.18 27.26
N ILE A 363 -11.77 18.22 28.06
CA ILE A 363 -11.61 16.81 27.67
C ILE A 363 -12.12 15.91 28.79
N GLY A 364 -12.94 14.92 28.43
CA GLY A 364 -13.28 13.81 29.33
C GLY A 364 -12.11 12.82 29.40
N VAL A 365 -11.58 12.58 30.59
CA VAL A 365 -10.43 11.69 30.82
C VAL A 365 -10.91 10.44 31.53
N SER A 366 -10.93 9.31 30.82
CA SER A 366 -11.35 8.01 31.34
C SER A 366 -10.19 7.14 31.82
N GLY A 367 -8.95 7.50 31.50
CA GLY A 367 -7.76 6.69 31.78
C GLY A 367 -7.49 5.63 30.70
N GLY A 368 -8.35 5.54 29.68
CA GLY A 368 -8.11 4.74 28.48
C GLY A 368 -7.23 5.46 27.45
N MET A 369 -6.58 4.67 26.59
CA MET A 369 -5.58 5.14 25.62
C MET A 369 -6.05 6.29 24.72
N ASP A 370 -7.30 6.31 24.26
CA ASP A 370 -7.75 7.32 23.30
C ASP A 370 -7.89 8.69 23.96
N SER A 371 -8.47 8.72 25.17
CA SER A 371 -8.56 9.95 25.98
C SER A 371 -7.17 10.46 26.38
N THR A 372 -6.24 9.54 26.68
CA THR A 372 -4.84 9.85 26.94
C THR A 372 -4.17 10.49 25.73
N LEU A 373 -4.28 9.90 24.53
CA LEU A 373 -3.71 10.48 23.33
C LEU A 373 -4.28 11.88 23.04
N SER A 374 -5.60 12.05 23.16
CA SER A 374 -6.23 13.37 22.99
C SER A 374 -5.72 14.40 23.99
N LEU A 375 -5.51 13.99 25.25
CA LEU A 375 -4.99 14.85 26.31
C LEU A 375 -3.55 15.30 26.02
N LEU A 376 -2.69 14.37 25.57
CA LEU A 376 -1.30 14.64 25.19
C LEU A 376 -1.23 15.60 23.99
N VAL A 377 -2.06 15.38 22.97
CA VAL A 377 -2.19 16.29 21.81
C VAL A 377 -2.63 17.68 22.26
N ALA A 378 -3.63 17.78 23.14
CA ALA A 378 -4.15 19.06 23.62
C ALA A 378 -3.12 19.81 24.47
N ALA A 379 -2.44 19.14 25.40
CA ALA A 379 -1.39 19.72 26.23
C ALA A 379 -0.23 20.26 25.37
N GLN A 380 0.25 19.45 24.41
CA GLN A 380 1.31 19.88 23.51
C GLN A 380 0.87 21.01 22.57
N THR A 381 -0.42 21.06 22.21
CA THR A 381 -0.99 22.15 21.41
C THR A 381 -0.95 23.48 22.17
N LEU A 382 -1.33 23.51 23.44
CA LEU A 382 -1.22 24.73 24.27
C LEU A 382 0.24 25.18 24.38
N LYS A 383 1.15 24.24 24.66
CA LYS A 383 2.59 24.52 24.72
C LYS A 383 3.10 25.14 23.41
N LYS A 384 2.74 24.56 22.26
CA LYS A 384 3.12 25.08 20.94
C LYS A 384 2.57 26.49 20.67
N MET A 385 1.37 26.79 21.16
CA MET A 385 0.72 28.09 21.01
C MET A 385 1.16 29.13 22.06
N GLY A 386 2.02 28.76 23.01
CA GLY A 386 2.42 29.64 24.12
C GLY A 386 1.28 29.96 25.09
N LEU A 387 0.25 29.10 25.16
CA LEU A 387 -0.90 29.26 26.04
C LEU A 387 -0.67 28.53 27.38
N PRO A 388 -1.22 29.04 28.50
CA PRO A 388 -1.10 28.39 29.80
C PRO A 388 -1.70 26.97 29.79
N ALA A 389 -1.03 26.00 30.42
CA ALA A 389 -1.54 24.63 30.55
C ALA A 389 -2.92 24.57 31.24
N THR A 390 -3.21 25.53 32.12
CA THR A 390 -4.50 25.69 32.81
C THR A 390 -5.68 25.99 31.88
N ASN A 391 -5.43 26.38 30.62
CA ASN A 391 -6.47 26.51 29.60
C ASN A 391 -7.04 25.16 29.13
N LEU A 392 -6.38 24.05 29.43
CA LEU A 392 -6.92 22.70 29.26
C LEU A 392 -7.53 22.26 30.58
N THR A 393 -8.82 21.92 30.55
CA THR A 393 -9.52 21.30 31.68
C THR A 393 -9.79 19.83 31.38
N GLY A 394 -9.14 18.94 32.13
CA GLY A 394 -9.44 17.52 32.14
C GLY A 394 -10.52 17.22 33.18
N ILE A 395 -11.57 16.50 32.78
CA ILE A 395 -12.69 16.14 33.64
C ILE A 395 -12.78 14.61 33.72
N THR A 396 -12.62 14.06 34.93
CA THR A 396 -13.00 12.68 35.22
C THR A 396 -14.43 12.63 35.76
N MET A 397 -15.21 11.66 35.28
CA MET A 397 -16.66 11.58 35.53
C MET A 397 -17.02 10.18 36.05
N PRO A 398 -16.68 9.88 37.33
CA PRO A 398 -16.89 8.57 37.90
C PRO A 398 -18.38 8.21 37.97
N ALA A 399 -18.67 6.94 37.72
CA ALA A 399 -20.01 6.36 37.73
C ALA A 399 -19.98 4.93 38.32
N PHE A 400 -20.77 4.01 37.78
CA PHE A 400 -20.92 2.66 38.33
C PHE A 400 -19.78 1.69 37.96
N GLY A 401 -19.10 1.92 36.83
CA GLY A 401 -18.04 1.04 36.31
C GLY A 401 -16.60 1.54 36.48
N THR A 402 -16.40 2.68 37.13
CA THR A 402 -15.08 3.29 37.28
C THR A 402 -14.22 2.49 38.24
N THR A 403 -13.06 2.01 37.78
CA THR A 403 -12.11 1.27 38.63
C THR A 403 -11.13 2.21 39.32
N ASN A 404 -10.57 1.79 40.46
CA ASN A 404 -9.57 2.60 41.16
C ASN A 404 -8.32 2.84 40.29
N ARG A 405 -7.85 1.82 39.55
CA ARG A 405 -6.64 1.94 38.72
C ARG A 405 -6.79 3.01 37.63
N THR A 406 -7.86 2.94 36.84
CA THR A 406 -8.06 3.87 35.72
C THR A 406 -8.40 5.27 36.18
N TYR A 407 -9.12 5.40 37.31
CA TYR A 407 -9.33 6.66 37.98
C TYR A 407 -8.01 7.31 38.44
N GLN A 408 -7.13 6.57 39.13
CA GLN A 408 -5.83 7.09 39.55
C GLN A 408 -4.96 7.46 38.36
N ASN A 409 -4.89 6.63 37.31
CA ASN A 409 -4.15 6.94 36.09
C ASN A 409 -4.65 8.26 35.45
N SER A 410 -5.96 8.46 35.42
CA SER A 410 -6.56 9.70 34.91
C SER A 410 -6.10 10.90 35.73
N LEU A 411 -6.22 10.84 37.06
CA LEU A 411 -5.83 11.93 37.95
C LEU A 411 -4.33 12.23 37.88
N THR A 412 -3.50 11.19 38.01
CA THR A 412 -2.04 11.33 37.96
C THR A 412 -1.61 11.95 36.65
N LEU A 413 -2.13 11.47 35.51
CA LEU A 413 -1.78 12.04 34.21
C LEU A 413 -2.18 13.52 34.10
N MET A 414 -3.39 13.89 34.53
CA MET A 414 -3.81 15.30 34.48
C MET A 414 -2.94 16.19 35.40
N GLN A 415 -2.55 15.68 36.57
CA GLN A 415 -1.68 16.39 37.49
C GLN A 415 -0.26 16.56 36.94
N THR A 416 0.34 15.51 36.38
CA THR A 416 1.70 15.56 35.81
C THR A 416 1.79 16.41 34.56
N LEU A 417 0.69 16.59 33.83
CA LEU A 417 0.60 17.54 32.72
C LEU A 417 0.42 19.01 33.15
N GLY A 418 0.13 19.26 34.43
CA GLY A 418 -0.05 20.62 34.97
C GLY A 418 -1.32 21.33 34.46
N ILE A 419 -2.35 20.56 34.09
CA ILE A 419 -3.61 21.09 33.54
C ILE A 419 -4.64 21.34 34.65
N THR A 420 -5.76 22.00 34.33
CA THR A 420 -6.86 22.15 35.28
C THR A 420 -7.59 20.82 35.45
N VAL A 421 -7.67 20.30 36.68
CA VAL A 421 -8.32 19.02 36.99
C VAL A 421 -9.72 19.25 37.58
N LYS A 422 -10.71 18.50 37.10
CA LYS A 422 -12.05 18.42 37.68
C LYS A 422 -12.51 16.98 37.82
N GLU A 423 -13.20 16.72 38.92
CA GLU A 423 -13.97 15.50 39.13
C GLU A 423 -15.44 15.90 39.23
N ILE A 424 -16.28 15.30 38.39
CA ILE A 424 -17.72 15.54 38.37
C ILE A 424 -18.41 14.17 38.34
N PRO A 425 -18.73 13.59 39.50
CA PRO A 425 -19.46 12.32 39.55
C PRO A 425 -20.83 12.46 38.87
N ILE A 426 -21.17 11.51 38.00
CA ILE A 426 -22.44 11.53 37.25
C ILE A 426 -23.48 10.54 37.79
N LYS A 427 -23.13 9.83 38.87
CA LYS A 427 -23.92 8.73 39.43
C LYS A 427 -25.36 9.15 39.73
N ASP A 428 -25.54 10.22 40.51
CA ASP A 428 -26.87 10.65 40.96
C ASP A 428 -27.73 11.19 39.81
N ALA A 429 -27.10 11.87 38.84
CA ALA A 429 -27.77 12.31 37.62
C ALA A 429 -28.26 11.11 36.79
N CYS A 430 -27.43 10.07 36.66
CA CYS A 430 -27.84 8.83 35.99
C CYS A 430 -28.98 8.12 36.72
N ILE A 431 -28.92 7.98 38.06
CA ILE A 431 -29.99 7.38 38.87
C ILE A 431 -31.32 8.10 38.64
N THR A 432 -31.29 9.43 38.64
CA THR A 432 -32.47 10.26 38.39
C THR A 432 -33.01 10.01 36.98
N HIS A 433 -32.14 10.06 35.96
CA HIS A 433 -32.53 9.82 34.58
C HIS A 433 -33.11 8.40 34.37
N TYR A 434 -32.53 7.37 35.00
CA TYR A 434 -33.09 6.01 34.96
C TYR A 434 -34.52 5.98 35.52
N ALA A 435 -34.76 6.64 36.66
CA ALA A 435 -36.10 6.74 37.25
C ALA A 435 -37.07 7.49 36.33
N ASP A 436 -36.65 8.60 35.72
CA ASP A 436 -37.48 9.42 34.84
C ASP A 436 -37.99 8.66 33.60
N ILE A 437 -37.19 7.73 33.08
CA ILE A 437 -37.58 6.88 31.93
C ILE A 437 -38.14 5.52 32.36
N GLY A 438 -38.24 5.25 33.66
CA GLY A 438 -38.71 3.97 34.21
C GLY A 438 -37.79 2.77 33.94
N HIS A 439 -36.48 3.00 33.80
CA HIS A 439 -35.48 1.93 33.57
C HIS A 439 -35.00 1.34 34.90
N ASP A 440 -35.13 0.03 35.06
CA ASP A 440 -34.59 -0.69 36.21
C ASP A 440 -33.06 -0.83 36.09
N MET A 441 -32.33 -0.35 37.08
CA MET A 441 -30.86 -0.36 37.12
C MET A 441 -30.25 -1.76 37.20
N GLU A 442 -31.01 -2.77 37.61
CA GLU A 442 -30.58 -4.16 37.58
C GLU A 442 -30.52 -4.70 36.14
N ILE A 443 -31.23 -4.07 35.19
CA ILE A 443 -31.19 -4.39 33.76
C ILE A 443 -30.02 -3.64 33.12
N LYS A 444 -28.87 -4.30 33.05
CA LYS A 444 -27.62 -3.76 32.46
C LYS A 444 -27.57 -3.90 30.94
N ASP A 445 -28.59 -3.38 30.27
CA ASP A 445 -28.69 -3.39 28.81
C ASP A 445 -28.10 -2.12 28.16
N ILE A 446 -28.32 -1.97 26.84
CA ILE A 446 -27.85 -0.81 26.06
C ILE A 446 -28.38 0.52 26.62
N THR A 447 -29.57 0.53 27.24
CA THR A 447 -30.14 1.74 27.86
C THR A 447 -29.30 2.15 29.08
N TYR A 448 -28.94 1.18 29.93
CA TYR A 448 -28.09 1.40 31.09
C TYR A 448 -26.75 2.06 30.72
N GLU A 449 -26.09 1.54 29.69
CA GLU A 449 -24.81 2.07 29.20
C GLU A 449 -24.96 3.46 28.55
N ASN A 450 -25.96 3.63 27.69
CA ASN A 450 -26.14 4.86 26.91
C ASN A 450 -26.52 6.09 27.76
N VAL A 451 -27.26 5.91 28.85
CA VAL A 451 -27.58 7.02 29.78
C VAL A 451 -26.28 7.61 30.34
N GLN A 452 -25.37 6.76 30.82
CA GLN A 452 -24.08 7.21 31.35
C GLN A 452 -23.24 7.89 30.28
N ALA A 453 -23.22 7.38 29.04
CA ALA A 453 -22.48 8.00 27.95
C ALA A 453 -23.02 9.41 27.61
N ARG A 454 -24.34 9.57 27.55
CA ARG A 454 -24.99 10.86 27.27
C ARG A 454 -24.78 11.87 28.38
N GLU A 455 -24.89 11.44 29.63
CA GLU A 455 -24.67 12.29 30.80
C GLU A 455 -23.24 12.86 30.81
N ARG A 456 -22.24 12.03 30.50
CA ARG A 456 -20.85 12.51 30.36
C ARG A 456 -20.72 13.60 29.31
N THR A 457 -21.28 13.40 28.12
CA THR A 457 -21.21 14.42 27.06
C THR A 457 -21.96 15.69 27.45
N GLN A 458 -23.11 15.59 28.10
CA GLN A 458 -23.85 16.74 28.60
C GLN A 458 -22.98 17.57 29.57
N VAL A 459 -22.38 16.93 30.57
CA VAL A 459 -21.46 17.58 31.52
C VAL A 459 -20.31 18.27 30.80
N LEU A 460 -19.66 17.59 29.83
CA LEU A 460 -18.54 18.16 29.08
C LEU A 460 -18.96 19.40 28.28
N MET A 461 -20.09 19.34 27.58
CA MET A 461 -20.60 20.44 26.75
C MET A 461 -21.01 21.64 27.61
N ASP A 462 -21.73 21.41 28.70
CA ASP A 462 -22.20 22.47 29.59
C ASP A 462 -21.04 23.11 30.37
N TYR A 463 -20.06 22.30 30.78
CA TYR A 463 -18.85 22.83 31.41
C TYR A 463 -18.01 23.62 30.41
N ALA A 464 -17.90 23.18 29.15
CA ALA A 464 -17.22 23.94 28.11
C ALA A 464 -17.89 25.30 27.87
N ASN A 465 -19.23 25.35 27.82
CA ASN A 465 -19.99 26.60 27.74
C ASN A 465 -19.69 27.51 28.93
N LYS A 466 -19.69 26.96 30.16
CA LYS A 466 -19.42 27.71 31.40
C LYS A 466 -18.08 28.46 31.38
N ILE A 467 -17.04 27.88 30.78
CA ILE A 467 -15.69 28.46 30.78
C ILE A 467 -15.27 29.10 29.44
N GLY A 468 -16.16 29.07 28.44
CA GLY A 468 -15.87 29.53 27.07
C GLY A 468 -14.81 28.67 26.38
N ALA A 469 -14.95 27.35 26.44
CA ALA A 469 -14.03 26.38 25.85
C ALA A 469 -14.71 25.53 24.76
N ILE A 470 -13.91 24.74 24.05
CA ILE A 470 -14.41 23.68 23.16
C ILE A 470 -14.20 22.30 23.77
N VAL A 471 -15.12 21.36 23.48
CA VAL A 471 -14.91 19.95 23.82
C VAL A 471 -14.03 19.29 22.75
N VAL A 472 -12.93 18.67 23.16
CA VAL A 472 -12.08 17.84 22.28
C VAL A 472 -12.51 16.38 22.40
N GLY A 473 -12.91 15.78 21.28
CA GLY A 473 -13.35 14.39 21.20
C GLY A 473 -12.19 13.40 21.23
N THR A 474 -12.47 12.22 21.78
CA THR A 474 -11.49 11.15 22.00
C THR A 474 -11.67 9.96 21.06
N GLY A 475 -12.85 9.83 20.44
CA GLY A 475 -13.19 8.68 19.59
C GLY A 475 -12.25 8.49 18.40
N ASP A 476 -11.91 7.23 18.15
CA ASP A 476 -10.92 6.82 17.16
C ASP A 476 -11.53 6.31 15.85
N LEU A 477 -10.70 6.09 14.83
CA LEU A 477 -11.14 5.65 13.49
C LEU A 477 -11.82 4.27 13.52
N SER A 478 -11.36 3.36 14.38
CA SER A 478 -11.86 1.99 14.47
C SER A 478 -13.23 1.96 15.14
N GLU A 479 -13.42 2.78 16.18
CA GLU A 479 -14.73 3.02 16.81
C GLU A 479 -15.72 3.64 15.82
N LEU A 480 -15.27 4.62 15.01
CA LEU A 480 -16.09 5.19 13.94
C LEU A 480 -16.46 4.16 12.86
N ALA A 481 -15.55 3.26 12.51
CA ALA A 481 -15.79 2.20 11.53
C ALA A 481 -16.88 1.24 12.01
N LEU A 482 -16.77 0.77 13.25
CA LEU A 482 -17.71 -0.18 13.85
C LEU A 482 -18.97 0.48 14.42
N GLY A 483 -19.00 1.82 14.46
CA GLY A 483 -20.01 2.57 15.22
C GLY A 483 -20.06 2.15 16.69
N TRP A 484 -18.88 1.87 17.26
CA TRP A 484 -18.71 1.52 18.67
C TRP A 484 -18.61 2.79 19.52
N CYS A 485 -19.71 3.53 19.51
CA CYS A 485 -19.90 4.78 20.20
C CYS A 485 -21.40 5.03 20.39
N THR A 486 -21.77 5.84 21.36
CA THR A 486 -23.17 6.25 21.56
C THR A 486 -23.46 7.48 20.71
N TYR A 487 -24.50 7.40 19.86
CA TYR A 487 -24.91 8.52 19.02
C TYR A 487 -25.41 9.68 19.88
N ASN A 488 -24.95 10.91 19.56
CA ASN A 488 -25.16 12.11 20.38
C ASN A 488 -24.62 12.01 21.82
N ALA A 489 -23.53 11.29 22.01
CA ALA A 489 -22.81 11.19 23.28
C ALA A 489 -21.29 11.27 23.03
N ASP A 490 -20.53 10.22 23.35
CA ASP A 490 -19.06 10.14 23.22
C ASP A 490 -18.58 10.34 21.77
N GLN A 491 -19.44 10.08 20.80
CA GLN A 491 -19.22 10.39 19.39
C GLN A 491 -19.18 11.90 19.09
N MET A 492 -19.78 12.74 19.93
CA MET A 492 -19.97 14.17 19.68
C MET A 492 -18.95 15.03 20.42
N SER A 493 -18.41 16.03 19.73
CA SER A 493 -17.48 17.03 20.25
C SER A 493 -17.44 18.23 19.31
N MET A 494 -16.75 19.30 19.69
CA MET A 494 -16.50 20.41 18.77
C MET A 494 -15.33 20.11 17.83
N TYR A 495 -14.43 19.20 18.21
CA TYR A 495 -13.30 18.76 17.38
C TYR A 495 -12.76 17.39 17.83
N GLY A 496 -12.80 16.38 16.95
CA GLY A 496 -12.30 15.03 17.20
C GLY A 496 -10.87 14.83 16.69
N VAL A 497 -9.88 14.87 17.60
CA VAL A 497 -8.46 14.78 17.23
C VAL A 497 -8.01 13.38 16.82
N ASN A 498 -8.69 12.34 17.30
CA ASN A 498 -8.37 10.94 17.01
C ASN A 498 -9.19 10.36 15.84
N ALA A 499 -10.05 11.15 15.20
CA ALA A 499 -11.03 10.68 14.21
C ALA A 499 -10.44 9.97 12.97
N SER A 500 -9.12 10.06 12.74
CA SER A 500 -8.41 9.34 11.68
C SER A 500 -7.26 8.46 12.18
N ILE A 501 -7.18 8.23 13.50
CA ILE A 501 -6.21 7.34 14.13
C ILE A 501 -6.90 6.00 14.41
N PRO A 502 -6.45 4.88 13.83
CA PRO A 502 -6.96 3.56 14.18
C PRO A 502 -6.48 3.12 15.57
N LYS A 503 -7.28 2.30 16.25
CA LYS A 503 -6.99 1.77 17.60
C LYS A 503 -5.61 1.11 17.67
N THR A 504 -5.27 0.35 16.62
CA THR A 504 -3.96 -0.32 16.51
C THR A 504 -2.77 0.64 16.47
N LEU A 505 -2.97 1.90 16.09
CA LEU A 505 -1.93 2.93 16.04
C LEU A 505 -1.83 3.76 17.32
N VAL A 506 -2.93 3.94 18.08
CA VAL A 506 -2.96 4.75 19.32
C VAL A 506 -1.86 4.33 20.29
N LYS A 507 -1.74 3.02 20.56
CA LYS A 507 -0.69 2.46 21.44
C LYS A 507 0.71 2.88 21.01
N TRP A 508 1.02 2.78 19.71
CA TRP A 508 2.35 3.12 19.19
C TRP A 508 2.63 4.61 19.21
N MET A 509 1.59 5.44 19.09
CA MET A 509 1.71 6.88 19.24
C MET A 509 2.08 7.26 20.68
N ILE A 510 1.37 6.72 21.68
CA ILE A 510 1.70 6.98 23.09
C ILE A 510 3.11 6.45 23.41
N ALA A 511 3.46 5.25 22.93
CA ALA A 511 4.80 4.70 23.11
C ALA A 511 5.88 5.61 22.48
N SER A 512 5.64 6.16 21.29
CA SER A 512 6.58 7.08 20.64
C SER A 512 6.72 8.40 21.40
N VAL A 513 5.64 8.91 22.01
CA VAL A 513 5.65 10.10 22.88
C VAL A 513 6.53 9.86 24.12
N ILE A 514 6.47 8.65 24.70
CA ILE A 514 7.34 8.23 25.81
C ILE A 514 8.80 8.14 25.33
N GLU A 515 9.07 7.41 24.24
CA GLU A 515 10.42 7.19 23.72
C GLU A 515 11.12 8.50 23.32
N CYS A 516 10.38 9.46 22.78
CA CYS A 516 10.89 10.80 22.45
C CYS A 516 10.92 11.76 23.64
N ASN A 517 10.58 11.29 24.84
CA ASN A 517 10.61 12.05 26.10
C ASN A 517 9.87 13.40 26.03
N ILE A 518 8.68 13.42 25.42
CA ILE A 518 7.89 14.66 25.24
C ILE A 518 7.29 15.13 26.57
N PHE A 519 6.89 14.19 27.44
CA PHE A 519 6.29 14.43 28.76
C PHE A 519 7.01 13.60 29.83
N PRO A 520 8.23 13.98 30.25
CA PRO A 520 9.06 13.20 31.16
C PRO A 520 8.32 12.82 32.46
N ASP A 521 7.63 13.79 33.07
CA ASP A 521 6.92 13.62 34.34
C ASP A 521 5.70 12.70 34.24
N SER A 522 5.22 12.40 33.03
CA SER A 522 4.07 11.51 32.79
C SER A 522 4.49 10.10 32.36
N THR A 523 5.79 9.80 32.27
CA THR A 523 6.29 8.55 31.67
C THR A 523 5.72 7.29 32.32
N GLU A 524 5.74 7.20 33.66
CA GLU A 524 5.32 5.99 34.37
C GLU A 524 3.81 5.76 34.27
N VAL A 525 2.99 6.82 34.40
CA VAL A 525 1.54 6.72 34.23
C VAL A 525 1.16 6.36 32.78
N LEU A 526 1.89 6.86 31.78
CA LEU A 526 1.65 6.50 30.38
C LEU A 526 1.99 5.03 30.08
N LYS A 527 3.04 4.48 30.71
CA LYS A 527 3.32 3.04 30.63
C LYS A 527 2.19 2.22 31.24
N ASP A 528 1.70 2.60 32.42
CA ASP A 528 0.60 1.88 33.08
C ASP A 528 -0.70 1.91 32.25
N ILE A 529 -1.00 3.04 31.60
CA ILE A 529 -2.15 3.18 30.69
C ILE A 529 -2.00 2.26 29.47
N ILE A 530 -0.81 2.15 28.87
CA ILE A 530 -0.56 1.23 27.74
C ILE A 530 -0.75 -0.23 28.15
N ASP A 531 -0.38 -0.59 29.38
CA ASP A 531 -0.47 -1.94 29.91
C ASP A 531 -1.86 -2.28 30.47
N THR A 532 -2.77 -1.31 30.51
CA THR A 532 -4.15 -1.52 30.94
C THR A 532 -4.99 -2.18 29.81
N PRO A 533 -5.72 -3.28 30.09
CA PRO A 533 -6.59 -3.92 29.10
C PRO A 533 -7.68 -2.98 28.54
N ILE A 534 -8.05 -3.14 27.26
CA ILE A 534 -9.08 -2.33 26.58
C ILE A 534 -10.49 -2.75 27.02
N SER A 535 -11.27 -1.82 27.59
CA SER A 535 -12.62 -2.06 28.10
C SER A 535 -13.46 -0.76 28.16
N PRO A 536 -14.81 -0.83 28.01
CA PRO A 536 -15.70 0.28 28.35
C PRO A 536 -16.01 0.28 29.86
N GLU A 537 -15.74 1.38 30.57
CA GLU A 537 -16.02 1.52 32.01
C GLU A 537 -17.50 1.85 32.32
N LEU A 538 -18.42 1.06 31.78
CA LEU A 538 -19.86 1.29 31.94
C LEU A 538 -20.54 0.28 32.86
N LEU A 539 -19.96 -0.91 33.02
CA LEU A 539 -20.45 -1.96 33.90
C LEU A 539 -19.62 -2.02 35.19
N PRO A 540 -20.25 -2.34 36.34
CA PRO A 540 -19.52 -2.53 37.60
C PRO A 540 -18.43 -3.60 37.48
N PRO A 541 -17.27 -3.43 38.14
CA PRO A 541 -16.25 -4.48 38.22
C PRO A 541 -16.80 -5.73 38.94
N ASP A 542 -16.12 -6.88 38.77
CA ASP A 542 -16.48 -8.11 39.49
C ASP A 542 -16.23 -7.98 41.01
N GLU A 543 -16.61 -9.00 41.77
CA GLU A 543 -16.41 -9.05 43.24
C GLU A 543 -14.93 -8.91 43.66
N HIS A 544 -13.98 -9.08 42.71
CA HIS A 544 -12.54 -8.95 42.92
C HIS A 544 -11.95 -7.64 42.35
N GLY A 545 -12.79 -6.73 41.85
CA GLY A 545 -12.37 -5.44 41.31
C GLY A 545 -11.80 -5.50 39.88
N ASN A 546 -11.93 -6.64 39.19
CA ASN A 546 -11.48 -6.78 37.81
C ASN A 546 -12.52 -6.26 36.82
N ILE A 547 -12.02 -5.85 35.66
CA ILE A 547 -12.82 -5.44 34.52
C ILE A 547 -13.62 -6.65 33.99
N VAL A 548 -14.95 -6.56 34.04
CA VAL A 548 -15.87 -7.63 33.61
C VAL A 548 -15.98 -7.75 32.09
N GLN A 549 -15.79 -6.65 31.35
CA GLN A 549 -16.05 -6.61 29.91
C GLN A 549 -14.79 -6.18 29.15
N LYS A 550 -14.18 -7.07 28.35
CA LYS A 550 -13.22 -6.62 27.33
C LYS A 550 -14.01 -6.24 26.09
N THR A 551 -13.79 -5.02 25.57
CA THR A 551 -14.48 -4.54 24.37
C THR A 551 -14.35 -5.55 23.22
N GLU A 552 -13.15 -6.09 23.03
CA GLU A 552 -12.82 -7.05 21.97
C GLU A 552 -13.59 -8.38 22.07
N ASP A 553 -14.11 -8.76 23.24
CA ASP A 553 -14.92 -9.98 23.37
C ASP A 553 -16.29 -9.82 22.70
N SER A 554 -16.81 -8.59 22.62
CA SER A 554 -18.13 -8.28 22.02
C SER A 554 -18.02 -7.77 20.58
N VAL A 555 -17.03 -6.93 20.26
CA VAL A 555 -16.84 -6.40 18.90
C VAL A 555 -15.82 -7.15 18.06
N GLY A 556 -14.93 -7.93 18.69
CA GLY A 556 -13.83 -8.62 18.04
C GLY A 556 -12.51 -7.85 18.06
N PRO A 557 -11.40 -8.50 17.67
CA PRO A 557 -10.07 -7.91 17.72
C PRO A 557 -9.96 -6.68 16.79
N TYR A 558 -9.52 -5.54 17.31
CA TYR A 558 -9.37 -4.33 16.50
C TYR A 558 -8.35 -4.51 15.37
N VAL A 559 -7.36 -5.38 15.56
CA VAL A 559 -6.38 -5.71 14.53
C VAL A 559 -7.01 -6.29 13.26
N LEU A 560 -8.07 -7.11 13.39
CA LEU A 560 -8.81 -7.65 12.25
C LEU A 560 -9.64 -6.54 11.60
N HIS A 561 -10.36 -5.75 12.39
CA HIS A 561 -11.22 -4.69 11.87
C HIS A 561 -10.44 -3.59 11.16
N ASP A 562 -9.31 -3.17 11.70
CA ASP A 562 -8.41 -2.21 11.06
C ASP A 562 -7.82 -2.79 9.77
N PHE A 563 -7.49 -4.08 9.76
CA PHE A 563 -7.06 -4.77 8.54
C PHE A 563 -8.15 -4.74 7.46
N PHE A 564 -9.39 -5.13 7.80
CA PHE A 564 -10.51 -5.10 6.87
C PHE A 564 -10.78 -3.67 6.38
N LEU A 565 -10.85 -2.71 7.30
CA LEU A 565 -11.08 -1.30 7.02
C LEU A 565 -10.06 -0.75 6.03
N TYR A 566 -8.78 -1.07 6.21
CA TYR A 566 -7.73 -0.62 5.32
C TYR A 566 -7.97 -1.08 3.87
N TYR A 567 -8.23 -2.36 3.65
CA TYR A 567 -8.40 -2.89 2.29
C TYR A 567 -9.72 -2.45 1.65
N VAL A 568 -10.81 -2.36 2.43
CA VAL A 568 -12.07 -1.79 1.95
C VAL A 568 -11.89 -0.34 1.51
N MET A 569 -11.27 0.49 2.37
CA MET A 569 -11.17 1.93 2.11
C MET A 569 -10.11 2.28 1.08
N ARG A 570 -8.94 1.63 1.13
CA ARG A 570 -7.81 1.98 0.27
C ARG A 570 -7.94 1.38 -1.12
N PHE A 571 -8.40 0.14 -1.26
CA PHE A 571 -8.44 -0.55 -2.56
C PHE A 571 -9.84 -0.98 -3.00
N GLY A 572 -10.84 -0.98 -2.12
CA GLY A 572 -12.19 -1.41 -2.49
C GLY A 572 -12.27 -2.91 -2.80
N TYR A 573 -11.34 -3.70 -2.24
CA TYR A 573 -11.28 -5.14 -2.47
C TYR A 573 -12.56 -5.85 -2.02
N SER A 574 -12.85 -6.94 -2.71
CA SER A 574 -13.96 -7.83 -2.34
C SER A 574 -13.74 -8.45 -0.96
N PRO A 575 -14.83 -8.75 -0.22
CA PRO A 575 -14.78 -9.56 0.98
C PRO A 575 -13.96 -10.85 0.83
N GLU A 576 -14.09 -11.54 -0.31
CA GLU A 576 -13.36 -12.78 -0.58
C GLU A 576 -11.83 -12.56 -0.58
N LYS A 577 -11.36 -11.53 -1.29
CA LYS A 577 -9.93 -11.21 -1.34
C LYS A 577 -9.39 -10.77 0.02
N ILE A 578 -10.14 -9.92 0.73
CA ILE A 578 -9.75 -9.48 2.08
C ILE A 578 -9.68 -10.68 3.04
N PHE A 579 -10.61 -11.63 2.93
CA PHE A 579 -10.57 -12.87 3.70
C PHE A 579 -9.33 -13.72 3.39
N HIS A 580 -9.01 -13.90 2.11
CA HIS A 580 -7.78 -14.59 1.69
C HIS A 580 -6.52 -13.92 2.26
N LEU A 581 -6.43 -12.58 2.16
CA LEU A 581 -5.32 -11.81 2.70
C LEU A 581 -5.23 -11.93 4.23
N ALA A 582 -6.36 -11.87 4.93
CA ALA A 582 -6.40 -11.99 6.38
C ALA A 582 -5.93 -13.37 6.86
N LYS A 583 -6.35 -14.47 6.20
CA LYS A 583 -5.86 -15.83 6.52
C LYS A 583 -4.34 -15.93 6.48
N ARG A 584 -3.70 -15.22 5.54
CA ARG A 584 -2.24 -15.19 5.40
C ARG A 584 -1.59 -14.28 6.43
N ALA A 585 -2.12 -13.08 6.62
CA ALA A 585 -1.57 -12.09 7.55
C ALA A 585 -1.63 -12.55 9.01
N PHE A 586 -2.65 -13.33 9.37
CA PHE A 586 -2.91 -13.80 10.72
C PHE A 586 -2.74 -15.32 10.87
N ALA A 587 -1.99 -15.96 9.96
CA ALA A 587 -1.71 -17.39 10.04
C ALA A 587 -1.07 -17.74 11.40
N GLY A 588 -1.60 -18.76 12.06
CA GLY A 588 -1.16 -19.17 13.41
C GLY A 588 -1.67 -18.29 14.56
N ILE A 589 -2.38 -17.20 14.28
CA ILE A 589 -2.97 -16.29 15.29
C ILE A 589 -4.49 -16.46 15.34
N TYR A 590 -5.16 -16.39 14.19
CA TYR A 590 -6.60 -16.59 14.06
C TYR A 590 -6.90 -17.66 13.02
N ASP A 591 -7.85 -18.56 13.34
CA ASP A 591 -8.36 -19.51 12.36
C ASP A 591 -9.33 -18.85 11.37
N ALA A 592 -9.60 -19.54 10.27
CA ALA A 592 -10.46 -19.04 9.20
C ALA A 592 -11.89 -18.73 9.70
N ALA A 593 -12.43 -19.54 10.61
CA ALA A 593 -13.76 -19.35 11.18
C ALA A 593 -13.86 -18.06 12.01
N THR A 594 -12.83 -17.77 12.80
CA THR A 594 -12.70 -16.56 13.61
C THR A 594 -12.59 -15.32 12.74
N ILE A 595 -11.74 -15.35 11.72
CA ILE A 595 -11.62 -14.25 10.75
C ILE A 595 -12.98 -14.00 10.08
N LEU A 596 -13.65 -15.06 9.62
CA LEU A 596 -14.93 -14.94 8.92
C LEU A 596 -16.04 -14.38 9.83
N LYS A 597 -16.11 -14.85 11.09
CA LYS A 597 -17.04 -14.34 12.11
C LYS A 597 -16.90 -12.83 12.28
N TRP A 598 -15.68 -12.35 12.51
CA TRP A 598 -15.44 -10.93 12.75
C TRP A 598 -15.58 -10.08 11.48
N MET A 599 -15.28 -10.64 10.32
CA MET A 599 -15.50 -9.96 9.04
C MET A 599 -17.00 -9.77 8.72
N LYS A 600 -17.84 -10.78 9.01
CA LYS A 600 -19.30 -10.64 8.93
C LYS A 600 -19.81 -9.56 9.88
N MET A 601 -19.26 -9.49 11.10
CA MET A 601 -19.60 -8.42 12.04
C MET A 601 -19.15 -7.04 11.52
N PHE A 602 -17.94 -6.94 11.00
CA PHE A 602 -17.39 -5.72 10.41
C PHE A 602 -18.33 -5.15 9.35
N TYR A 603 -18.70 -5.92 8.31
CA TYR A 603 -19.57 -5.40 7.25
C TYR A 603 -20.96 -5.01 7.77
N ARG A 604 -21.58 -5.84 8.62
CA ARG A 604 -22.89 -5.51 9.22
C ARG A 604 -22.85 -4.17 9.96
N ARG A 605 -21.88 -4.00 10.86
CA ARG A 605 -21.74 -2.78 11.66
C ARG A 605 -21.30 -1.59 10.81
N PHE A 606 -20.31 -1.79 9.93
CA PHE A 606 -19.82 -0.75 9.05
C PHE A 606 -20.96 -0.16 8.23
N PHE A 607 -21.86 -0.97 7.66
CA PHE A 607 -23.03 -0.43 6.94
C PHE A 607 -24.07 0.19 7.87
N ALA A 608 -24.54 -0.56 8.87
CA ALA A 608 -25.65 -0.12 9.74
C ALA A 608 -25.33 1.14 10.57
N GLN A 609 -24.05 1.44 10.80
CA GLN A 609 -23.63 2.56 11.64
C GLN A 609 -23.20 3.80 10.85
N GLN A 610 -23.43 3.83 9.53
CA GLN A 610 -23.08 4.98 8.69
C GLN A 610 -23.76 6.28 9.14
N PHE A 611 -24.99 6.22 9.64
CA PHE A 611 -25.69 7.40 10.13
C PHE A 611 -24.93 8.14 11.25
N LYS A 612 -24.18 7.42 12.10
CA LYS A 612 -23.34 8.04 13.13
C LYS A 612 -22.21 8.87 12.50
N ARG A 613 -21.58 8.33 11.45
CA ARG A 613 -20.50 9.02 10.73
C ARG A 613 -20.99 10.21 9.92
N SER A 614 -22.21 10.14 9.39
CA SER A 614 -22.83 11.26 8.67
C SER A 614 -22.91 12.53 9.51
N CYS A 615 -23.01 12.41 10.84
CA CYS A 615 -23.02 13.52 11.79
C CYS A 615 -21.73 13.61 12.64
N MET A 616 -20.58 13.14 12.14
CA MET A 616 -19.34 13.20 12.93
C MET A 616 -18.76 14.63 13.03
N PRO A 617 -18.17 14.99 14.19
CA PRO A 617 -17.45 16.24 14.38
C PRO A 617 -16.35 16.49 13.35
N ASP A 618 -15.88 17.72 13.28
CA ASP A 618 -14.67 18.02 12.53
C ASP A 618 -13.45 17.37 13.17
N GLY A 619 -12.51 16.95 12.34
CA GLY A 619 -11.25 16.34 12.76
C GLY A 619 -10.27 16.38 11.61
N VAL A 620 -8.98 16.27 11.93
CA VAL A 620 -7.93 16.24 10.90
C VAL A 620 -7.77 14.83 10.34
N LYS A 621 -7.67 14.72 9.02
CA LYS A 621 -7.18 13.50 8.35
C LYS A 621 -5.66 13.49 8.41
N VAL A 622 -5.09 12.52 9.10
CA VAL A 622 -3.62 12.34 9.19
C VAL A 622 -3.15 11.01 8.59
N GLY A 623 -4.03 10.01 8.56
CA GLY A 623 -3.76 8.71 7.93
C GLY A 623 -4.10 8.66 6.43
N SER A 624 -3.79 7.51 5.82
CA SER A 624 -4.16 7.19 4.44
C SER A 624 -5.66 6.91 4.25
N VAL A 625 -6.40 6.72 5.35
CA VAL A 625 -7.83 6.45 5.40
C VAL A 625 -8.48 7.38 6.42
N CYS A 626 -9.64 7.93 6.08
CA CYS A 626 -10.53 8.64 6.98
C CYS A 626 -11.98 8.24 6.69
N LEU A 627 -12.87 8.38 7.66
CA LEU A 627 -14.30 8.05 7.50
C LEU A 627 -15.20 9.30 7.50
N SER A 628 -14.63 10.48 7.33
CA SER A 628 -15.39 11.73 7.23
C SER A 628 -16.30 11.72 5.99
N PRO A 629 -17.61 12.00 6.16
CA PRO A 629 -18.54 12.17 5.03
C PRO A 629 -18.20 13.39 4.17
N ARG A 630 -17.37 14.29 4.68
CA ARG A 630 -16.90 15.49 3.99
C ARG A 630 -15.62 15.22 3.20
N GLY A 631 -14.91 14.15 3.52
CA GLY A 631 -13.64 13.76 2.89
C GLY A 631 -13.75 12.43 2.16
N ASP A 632 -13.02 11.43 2.66
CA ASP A 632 -12.72 10.16 2.00
C ASP A 632 -13.92 9.22 1.81
N TRP A 633 -14.94 9.26 2.68
CA TRP A 633 -15.99 8.24 2.71
C TRP A 633 -17.40 8.81 2.57
N ARG A 634 -18.00 8.68 1.39
CA ARG A 634 -19.38 9.11 1.12
C ARG A 634 -20.25 7.90 0.83
N MET A 635 -20.90 7.37 1.86
CA MET A 635 -21.86 6.27 1.75
C MET A 635 -23.23 6.72 2.24
N PRO A 636 -24.33 6.36 1.54
CA PRO A 636 -25.69 6.56 2.05
C PRO A 636 -25.90 5.82 3.40
N SER A 637 -26.59 6.46 4.34
CA SER A 637 -26.82 5.90 5.68
C SER A 637 -27.78 4.69 5.66
N ASP A 638 -28.56 4.56 4.59
CA ASP A 638 -29.59 3.56 4.31
C ASP A 638 -29.13 2.50 3.29
N ALA A 639 -27.82 2.43 3.01
CA ALA A 639 -27.25 1.44 2.10
C ALA A 639 -27.41 0.00 2.61
N SER A 640 -27.76 -0.91 1.70
CA SER A 640 -27.89 -2.34 1.99
C SER A 640 -26.54 -3.06 1.94
N VAL A 641 -26.26 -3.88 2.96
CA VAL A 641 -25.02 -4.69 3.07
C VAL A 641 -25.09 -6.03 2.32
N GLN A 642 -26.25 -6.37 1.74
CA GLN A 642 -26.58 -7.74 1.34
C GLN A 642 -25.66 -8.37 0.29
N ILE A 643 -25.08 -7.59 -0.63
CA ILE A 643 -24.16 -8.14 -1.64
C ILE A 643 -22.84 -8.60 -1.03
N TRP A 644 -22.32 -7.89 -0.02
CA TRP A 644 -21.10 -8.26 0.69
C TRP A 644 -21.33 -9.46 1.62
N MET A 645 -22.49 -9.50 2.29
CA MET A 645 -22.85 -10.63 3.16
C MET A 645 -23.00 -11.94 2.39
N ARG A 646 -23.65 -11.92 1.22
CA ARG A 646 -23.79 -13.11 0.37
C ARG A 646 -22.44 -13.67 -0.09
N GLN A 647 -21.44 -12.82 -0.33
CA GLN A 647 -20.08 -13.29 -0.62
C GLN A 647 -19.45 -13.97 0.60
N LEU A 648 -19.59 -13.39 1.80
CA LEU A 648 -19.06 -13.97 3.04
C LEU A 648 -19.77 -15.26 3.45
N GLU A 649 -21.04 -15.44 3.08
CA GLU A 649 -21.79 -16.67 3.36
C GLU A 649 -21.23 -17.85 2.56
N LYS A 650 -20.90 -17.65 1.28
CA LYS A 650 -20.26 -18.65 0.42
C LYS A 650 -18.87 -19.10 0.87
N LEU A 651 -18.24 -18.39 1.81
CA LEU A 651 -16.92 -18.73 2.36
C LEU A 651 -17.01 -19.56 3.65
N ALA A 652 -18.22 -19.74 4.18
CA ALA A 652 -18.48 -20.61 5.34
C ALA A 652 -18.71 -22.07 4.93
N ASP A 653 -19.09 -22.28 3.67
CA ASP A 653 -19.20 -23.56 2.98
C ASP A 653 -17.83 -23.97 2.41
#